data_AF-A0A7V4YR35-F1
#
_entry.id   AF-A0A7V4YR35-F1
#
_cell.length_a   1.000
_cell.length_b   1.000
_cell.length_c   1.000
_cell.angle_alpha   90.00
_cell.angle_beta   90.00
_cell.angle_gamma   90.00
#
_symmetry.space_group_name_H-M   'P 1'
#
loop_
_entity.id
_entity.type
_entity.pdbx_description
1 polymer ?
#
loop_
_entity_poly.entity_id
_entity_poly.type
_entity_poly.pdbx_seq_one_letter_code
_entity_poly.pdbx_strand_id
1 'polypeptide(L)'
;MKRTLLLLAFLLVYGCEKKTCDVIGPKEFAFYKAGPTKDGYILPNGMQITPFGQELKIENFPMNMVEVPEKNVLISTNNGTESQSLQVIDLKEYKIKQTIKKEGGYNFFIGLLVNNEGTKLFASGGGSDRVWIYKINEDGSLSEEEFIKVEGFPGALELINGSTLLVAQHLWDRIAVIDLATRKIIHEIEVGDKTDTNPAAYPFWIVKSKDEKKVYVSNWGEKSVSVISMEDFVEKKRIPVGKNPEGMVISNDGKTLYVANSDTDDITIIDTEKDEVIGSISVKLSENSSIGATPSSIDMSSDGSLLFVSSSGLNSIDIISVSEKRVIGRIPTGWYPTRVLLSSDGEKLYVLSAKGYGSGPNLEGRYVGVLNLGLLTIVSLSDAMRKIETLTNQVVENNTRHLKFYETPCENINSPVPAKPKRPSPSPIKHVILIIRENKTYDQYLGDLEGTEADKNLVQFGEDYTPNTHKLAREFVNFDNCYADSEVSVQGHMWLTASISNDYVERAWLGAEGGRIFLPGIEPAGYPANDFFFHHLYRHGIKFLVYGEAVGTLSDFYGLFGREKIFKDYVDGNWPGGPIWNMGVKDEVRARYFLKKLEELLRRTFILMLLPNDHTYGISPGKPAPESMVSDNDYALGLVIEGLSHSRFWKDTAVFVVEDDPQSGADHIDAHRTVCLLISPYAKRGYVSHVHYSFPSIYKTIELILGVPPIYHYDENAPPMYDAFTNEPDFTPYEALERRIPDRIIPKYEELSAEMKRLARLSMKMDFSEPDSIKNHHMGYVLREYFRLKRMEEAK
;
A
#
# COMPACT_ATOMS: atom_id res chain seq x y z
N MET A 1 -38.36 59.64 -38.06
CA MET A 1 -37.72 59.51 -39.39
C MET A 1 -36.32 60.11 -39.31
N LYS A 2 -35.26 59.27 -39.49
CA LYS A 2 -33.91 59.51 -40.11
C LYS A 2 -33.14 60.81 -39.75
N ARG A 3 -31.84 60.90 -39.47
CA ARG A 3 -30.58 60.09 -39.55
C ARG A 3 -29.52 60.92 -38.77
N THR A 4 -28.75 60.38 -37.83
CA THR A 4 -27.33 59.90 -37.95
C THR A 4 -26.23 60.96 -38.16
N LEU A 5 -25.31 61.07 -37.17
CA LEU A 5 -23.85 61.36 -37.16
C LEU A 5 -23.52 62.22 -35.91
N LEU A 6 -22.42 62.07 -35.14
CA LEU A 6 -21.36 61.08 -34.95
C LEU A 6 -20.61 61.59 -33.69
N LEU A 7 -20.36 60.76 -32.67
CA LEU A 7 -19.32 61.07 -31.69
C LEU A 7 -18.66 59.77 -31.26
N LEU A 8 -17.40 59.64 -31.66
CA LEU A 8 -16.49 58.58 -31.25
C LEU A 8 -16.32 58.62 -29.72
N ALA A 9 -16.72 57.56 -29.04
CA ALA A 9 -16.15 57.17 -27.77
C ALA A 9 -15.28 55.94 -28.03
N PHE A 10 -13.97 56.17 -28.13
CA PHE A 10 -12.95 55.14 -28.02
C PHE A 10 -13.01 54.59 -26.58
N LEU A 11 -13.84 53.57 -26.35
CA LEU A 11 -13.72 52.72 -25.18
C LEU A 11 -12.63 51.70 -25.45
N LEU A 12 -11.43 52.03 -24.97
CA LEU A 12 -10.35 51.10 -24.72
C LEU A 12 -10.87 49.97 -23.81
N VAL A 13 -11.37 48.90 -24.40
CA VAL A 13 -11.42 47.59 -23.75
C VAL A 13 -9.98 47.06 -23.80
N TYR A 14 -9.14 47.53 -22.88
CA TYR A 14 -7.93 46.82 -22.54
C TYR A 14 -8.37 45.49 -21.92
N GLY A 15 -8.35 44.43 -22.73
CA GLY A 15 -8.46 43.08 -22.24
C GLY A 15 -7.38 42.87 -21.18
N CYS A 16 -7.80 42.57 -19.96
CA CYS A 16 -6.87 42.09 -18.95
C CYS A 16 -6.49 40.66 -19.36
N GLU A 17 -5.50 40.52 -20.25
CA GLU A 17 -4.85 39.23 -20.50
C GLU A 17 -4.37 38.72 -19.15
N LYS A 18 -4.94 37.59 -18.69
CA LYS A 18 -4.45 36.91 -17.50
C LYS A 18 -3.03 36.45 -17.82
N LYS A 19 -2.04 37.18 -17.31
CA LYS A 19 -0.61 36.85 -17.46
C LYS A 19 -0.40 35.36 -17.22
N THR A 20 0.11 34.66 -18.23
CA THR A 20 0.63 33.31 -18.10
C THR A 20 1.98 33.36 -17.39
N CYS A 21 2.32 32.31 -16.65
CA CYS A 21 3.63 32.17 -16.02
C CYS A 21 4.19 30.77 -16.28
N ASP A 22 5.50 30.65 -16.36
CA ASP A 22 6.14 29.33 -16.46
C ASP A 22 6.20 28.65 -15.08
N VAL A 23 6.19 27.32 -15.08
CA VAL A 23 6.52 26.54 -13.89
C VAL A 23 8.01 26.73 -13.62
N ILE A 24 8.36 27.15 -12.41
CA ILE A 24 9.76 27.22 -12.00
C ILE A 24 10.23 25.79 -11.75
N GLY A 25 11.33 25.42 -12.42
CA GLY A 25 11.84 24.06 -12.50
C GLY A 25 12.10 23.38 -11.14
N PRO A 26 12.31 22.06 -11.16
CA PRO A 26 12.41 21.26 -9.94
C PRO A 26 13.59 21.73 -9.08
N LYS A 27 13.36 21.86 -7.77
CA LYS A 27 14.41 22.18 -6.79
C LYS A 27 15.37 21.00 -6.64
N GLU A 28 16.59 21.26 -6.17
CA GLU A 28 17.66 20.24 -6.05
C GLU A 28 17.21 18.98 -5.28
N PHE A 29 16.44 19.14 -4.20
CA PHE A 29 15.97 18.00 -3.43
C PHE A 29 14.91 17.17 -4.17
N ALA A 30 14.22 17.70 -5.19
CA ALA A 30 13.28 16.92 -6.00
C ALA A 30 13.95 15.73 -6.71
N PHE A 31 15.29 15.75 -6.86
CA PHE A 31 16.07 14.67 -7.46
C PHE A 31 16.57 13.62 -6.46
N TYR A 32 16.25 13.74 -5.16
CA TYR A 32 16.70 12.75 -4.19
C TYR A 32 16.01 11.41 -4.46
N LYS A 33 16.82 10.35 -4.46
CA LYS A 33 16.36 8.96 -4.62
C LYS A 33 15.85 8.43 -3.28
N ALA A 34 15.03 7.38 -3.32
CA ALA A 34 14.69 6.61 -2.12
C ALA A 34 15.97 6.12 -1.42
N GLY A 35 15.97 6.13 -0.09
CA GLY A 35 17.12 5.75 0.74
C GLY A 35 17.66 6.86 1.64
N PRO A 36 18.87 6.67 2.21
CA PRO A 36 19.43 7.57 3.22
C PRO A 36 19.78 8.95 2.66
N THR A 37 19.54 9.97 3.47
CA THR A 37 19.95 11.36 3.26
C THR A 37 20.80 11.86 4.44
N LYS A 38 21.24 13.11 4.39
CA LYS A 38 22.00 13.73 5.48
C LYS A 38 21.23 13.74 6.81
N ASP A 39 19.92 14.00 6.75
CA ASP A 39 19.10 14.31 7.92
C ASP A 39 17.96 13.29 8.17
N GLY A 40 17.88 12.21 7.37
CA GLY A 40 16.82 11.19 7.45
C GLY A 40 16.83 10.21 6.29
N TYR A 41 15.68 9.69 5.90
CA TYR A 41 15.53 8.78 4.75
C TYR A 41 14.37 9.24 3.86
N ILE A 42 14.55 9.16 2.54
CA ILE A 42 13.46 9.35 1.57
C ILE A 42 12.82 7.99 1.31
N LEU A 43 11.51 7.94 1.41
CA LEU A 43 10.72 6.75 1.11
C LEU A 43 10.41 6.67 -0.39
N PRO A 44 10.04 5.47 -0.91
CA PRO A 44 9.60 5.31 -2.30
C PRO A 44 8.44 6.24 -2.70
N ASN A 45 7.57 6.60 -1.75
CA ASN A 45 6.46 7.52 -1.99
C ASN A 45 6.86 9.01 -1.98
N GLY A 46 8.16 9.32 -1.90
CA GLY A 46 8.71 10.67 -1.87
C GLY A 46 8.62 11.42 -0.54
N MET A 47 7.93 10.84 0.47
CA MET A 47 7.97 11.36 1.84
C MET A 47 9.35 11.19 2.46
N GLN A 48 9.64 11.98 3.48
CA GLN A 48 10.85 11.83 4.29
C GLN A 48 10.49 11.26 5.67
N ILE A 49 11.36 10.46 6.26
CA ILE A 49 11.28 10.07 7.67
C ILE A 49 12.52 10.51 8.42
N THR A 50 12.31 10.93 9.67
CA THR A 50 13.34 11.45 10.56
C THR A 50 13.01 11.03 11.99
N PRO A 51 13.10 9.73 12.32
CA PRO A 51 12.62 9.23 13.60
C PRO A 51 13.30 9.96 14.77
N PHE A 52 12.54 10.22 15.84
CA PHE A 52 13.04 10.91 17.02
C PHE A 52 13.13 9.95 18.21
N GLY A 53 14.35 9.60 18.63
CA GLY A 53 14.58 8.75 19.80
C GLY A 53 15.80 7.86 19.63
N GLN A 54 15.97 6.91 20.54
CA GLN A 54 16.97 5.86 20.39
C GLN A 54 16.39 4.73 19.54
N GLU A 55 17.12 4.32 18.51
CA GLU A 55 16.65 3.41 17.48
C GLU A 55 17.32 2.03 17.58
N LEU A 56 16.54 0.97 17.38
CA LEU A 56 17.00 -0.42 17.29
C LEU A 56 16.29 -1.10 16.12
N LYS A 57 17.08 -1.57 15.15
CA LYS A 57 16.56 -2.35 14.01
C LYS A 57 16.12 -3.74 14.49
N ILE A 58 14.93 -4.16 14.10
CA ILE A 58 14.32 -5.44 14.47
C ILE A 58 13.85 -6.21 13.21
N GLU A 59 13.26 -7.40 13.39
CA GLU A 59 12.81 -8.23 12.25
C GLU A 59 11.67 -7.57 11.46
N ASN A 60 11.31 -8.15 10.32
CA ASN A 60 10.37 -7.54 9.38
C ASN A 60 8.93 -7.49 9.92
N PHE A 61 8.27 -6.36 9.65
CA PHE A 61 6.88 -6.09 9.99
C PHE A 61 6.50 -6.37 11.47
N PRO A 62 7.14 -5.70 12.44
CA PRO A 62 6.70 -5.70 13.84
C PRO A 62 5.25 -5.19 13.95
N MET A 63 4.36 -5.96 14.57
CA MET A 63 2.94 -5.57 14.69
C MET A 63 2.54 -5.18 16.12
N ASN A 64 3.13 -5.81 17.13
CA ASN A 64 2.79 -5.52 18.53
C ASN A 64 3.98 -5.75 19.47
N MET A 65 3.89 -5.15 20.67
CA MET A 65 4.85 -5.34 21.75
C MET A 65 4.19 -5.26 23.11
N VAL A 66 4.84 -5.89 24.08
CA VAL A 66 4.50 -5.86 25.51
C VAL A 66 5.76 -5.67 26.34
N GLU A 67 5.67 -4.85 27.37
CA GLU A 67 6.76 -4.64 28.33
C GLU A 67 6.68 -5.67 29.46
N VAL A 68 7.85 -6.09 29.96
CA VAL A 68 8.02 -6.92 31.15
C VAL A 68 8.95 -6.16 32.11
N PRO A 69 8.41 -5.20 32.89
CA PRO A 69 9.21 -4.19 33.61
C PRO A 69 10.16 -4.80 34.64
N GLU A 70 9.69 -5.79 35.39
CA GLU A 70 10.48 -6.48 36.43
C GLU A 70 11.69 -7.23 35.86
N LYS A 71 11.63 -7.61 34.58
CA LYS A 71 12.76 -8.23 33.86
C LYS A 71 13.53 -7.24 32.98
N ASN A 72 13.07 -5.99 32.85
CA ASN A 72 13.63 -4.96 31.98
C ASN A 72 13.73 -5.41 30.51
N VAL A 73 12.70 -6.09 30.01
CA VAL A 73 12.64 -6.50 28.61
C VAL A 73 11.36 -6.02 27.95
N LEU A 74 11.44 -5.83 26.63
CA LEU A 74 10.32 -5.65 25.75
C LEU A 74 10.23 -6.88 24.85
N ILE A 75 9.03 -7.39 24.62
CA ILE A 75 8.81 -8.54 23.72
C ILE A 75 7.97 -8.05 22.56
N SER A 76 8.45 -8.28 21.33
CA SER A 76 7.76 -7.91 20.09
C SER A 76 7.37 -9.14 19.28
N THR A 77 6.28 -9.01 18.53
CA THR A 77 5.88 -9.96 17.48
C THR A 77 6.17 -9.32 16.13
N ASN A 78 6.83 -10.08 15.27
CA ASN A 78 7.23 -9.68 13.92
C ASN A 78 6.61 -10.64 12.93
N ASN A 79 5.89 -10.08 11.96
CA ASN A 79 4.90 -10.83 11.19
C ASN A 79 5.14 -10.75 9.67
N GLY A 80 6.32 -10.30 9.24
CA GLY A 80 6.64 -10.17 7.83
C GLY A 80 6.85 -11.50 7.10
N THR A 81 6.95 -11.43 5.77
CA THR A 81 7.12 -12.56 4.85
C THR A 81 8.39 -13.41 5.14
N GLU A 82 8.37 -14.68 4.72
CA GLU A 82 9.38 -15.74 4.91
C GLU A 82 9.66 -16.20 6.35
N SER A 83 9.57 -15.33 7.37
CA SER A 83 9.78 -15.75 8.76
C SER A 83 9.16 -14.82 9.80
N GLN A 84 8.05 -15.25 10.39
CA GLN A 84 7.50 -14.63 11.60
C GLN A 84 8.33 -14.99 12.84
N SER A 85 8.39 -14.08 13.83
CA SER A 85 9.19 -14.29 15.04
C SER A 85 8.67 -13.56 16.28
N LEU A 86 9.10 -14.03 17.45
CA LEU A 86 9.13 -13.23 18.68
C LEU A 86 10.54 -12.72 18.91
N GLN A 87 10.68 -11.45 19.32
CA GLN A 87 11.96 -10.90 19.74
C GLN A 87 11.89 -10.33 21.15
N VAL A 88 12.81 -10.79 21.99
CA VAL A 88 13.06 -10.23 23.33
C VAL A 88 14.15 -9.17 23.19
N ILE A 89 13.85 -7.95 23.59
CA ILE A 89 14.76 -6.81 23.59
C ILE A 89 15.13 -6.47 25.03
N ASP A 90 16.43 -6.40 25.31
CA ASP A 90 16.95 -5.94 26.60
C ASP A 90 16.92 -4.40 26.64
N LEU A 91 16.17 -3.83 27.57
CA LEU A 91 15.97 -2.38 27.70
C LEU A 91 17.13 -1.67 28.41
N LYS A 92 18.03 -2.40 29.07
CA LYS A 92 19.23 -1.83 29.69
C LYS A 92 20.36 -1.74 28.67
N GLU A 93 20.53 -2.81 27.91
CA GLU A 93 21.62 -2.97 26.93
C GLU A 93 21.25 -2.44 25.54
N TYR A 94 19.96 -2.19 25.30
CA TYR A 94 19.40 -1.74 24.02
C TYR A 94 19.77 -2.67 22.86
N LYS A 95 19.57 -3.98 23.06
CA LYS A 95 19.90 -5.00 22.05
C LYS A 95 18.89 -6.13 22.04
N ILE A 96 18.78 -6.79 20.89
CA ILE A 96 18.02 -8.04 20.77
C ILE A 96 18.72 -9.10 21.63
N LYS A 97 18.02 -9.57 22.65
CA LYS A 97 18.47 -10.62 23.56
C LYS A 97 18.18 -12.01 23.01
N GLN A 98 17.04 -12.19 22.36
CA GLN A 98 16.60 -13.48 21.83
C GLN A 98 15.66 -13.26 20.65
N THR A 99 15.80 -14.10 19.62
CA THR A 99 14.85 -14.21 18.50
C THR A 99 14.33 -15.65 18.46
N ILE A 100 13.02 -15.82 18.49
CA ILE A 100 12.34 -17.12 18.37
C ILE A 100 11.62 -17.16 17.02
N LYS A 101 12.09 -18.04 16.14
CA LYS A 101 11.46 -18.35 14.85
C LYS A 101 10.89 -19.76 14.91
N LYS A 102 9.76 -19.98 14.24
CA LYS A 102 9.11 -21.30 14.14
C LYS A 102 9.10 -21.76 12.68
N GLU A 103 9.27 -23.07 12.48
CA GLU A 103 9.21 -23.66 11.15
C GLU A 103 7.81 -23.48 10.54
N GLY A 104 7.76 -23.25 9.22
CA GLY A 104 6.49 -23.16 8.47
C GLY A 104 5.87 -21.76 8.37
N GLY A 105 6.57 -20.69 8.76
CA GLY A 105 6.28 -19.31 8.34
C GLY A 105 5.06 -18.62 8.97
N TYR A 106 4.03 -19.34 9.41
CA TYR A 106 2.73 -18.78 9.85
C TYR A 106 2.42 -19.08 11.31
N ASN A 107 3.31 -18.66 12.21
CA ASN A 107 3.26 -19.06 13.61
C ASN A 107 3.00 -17.92 14.60
N PHE A 108 2.91 -16.67 14.15
CA PHE A 108 2.62 -15.52 15.00
C PHE A 108 1.66 -14.53 14.30
N PHE A 109 0.86 -13.81 15.08
CA PHE A 109 0.06 -12.66 14.62
C PHE A 109 0.14 -11.52 15.65
N ILE A 110 -0.92 -10.72 15.82
CA ILE A 110 -0.93 -9.50 16.64
C ILE A 110 -0.95 -9.75 18.16
N GLY A 111 -1.51 -10.86 18.61
CA GLY A 111 -1.76 -11.12 20.03
C GLY A 111 -0.50 -11.42 20.82
N LEU A 112 -0.19 -10.55 21.79
CA LEU A 112 0.84 -10.73 22.81
C LEU A 112 0.27 -10.31 24.15
N LEU A 113 0.41 -11.16 25.16
CA LEU A 113 -0.15 -10.93 26.48
C LEU A 113 0.74 -11.55 27.55
N VAL A 114 1.13 -10.75 28.54
CA VAL A 114 1.89 -11.21 29.72
C VAL A 114 0.90 -11.36 30.88
N ASN A 115 1.03 -12.42 31.67
CA ASN A 115 0.21 -12.57 32.87
C ASN A 115 0.58 -11.54 33.94
N ASN A 116 -0.31 -11.34 34.91
CA ASN A 116 -0.12 -10.34 35.97
C ASN A 116 1.18 -10.53 36.77
N GLU A 117 1.68 -11.77 36.89
CA GLU A 117 2.91 -12.07 37.62
C GLU A 117 4.19 -11.83 36.80
N GLY A 118 4.11 -11.56 35.50
CA GLY A 118 5.29 -11.37 34.66
C GLY A 118 6.10 -12.65 34.40
N THR A 119 5.45 -13.82 34.52
CA THR A 119 6.10 -15.14 34.46
C THR A 119 5.73 -15.94 33.22
N LYS A 120 4.65 -15.57 32.53
CA LYS A 120 4.17 -16.23 31.32
C LYS A 120 3.83 -15.21 30.25
N LEU A 121 4.18 -15.56 29.02
CA LEU A 121 3.75 -14.88 27.80
C LEU A 121 2.84 -15.81 27.01
N PHE A 122 1.70 -15.28 26.58
CA PHE A 122 0.83 -15.86 25.57
C PHE A 122 1.05 -15.13 24.24
N ALA A 123 1.32 -15.89 23.19
CA ALA A 123 1.52 -15.34 21.85
C ALA A 123 0.57 -16.02 20.86
N SER A 124 -0.25 -15.22 20.18
CA SER A 124 -1.20 -15.69 19.19
C SER A 124 -0.46 -16.22 17.96
N GLY A 125 -0.96 -17.32 17.42
CA GLY A 125 -0.28 -18.09 16.39
C GLY A 125 -0.73 -17.82 14.97
N GLY A 126 -1.72 -16.96 14.75
CA GLY A 126 -2.28 -16.67 13.42
C GLY A 126 -2.59 -17.95 12.64
N GLY A 127 -1.95 -18.12 11.48
CA GLY A 127 -2.17 -19.26 10.58
C GLY A 127 -1.89 -20.66 11.19
N SER A 128 -1.19 -20.74 12.32
CA SER A 128 -0.91 -22.02 13.00
C SER A 128 -2.07 -22.55 13.85
N ASP A 129 -3.15 -21.78 14.03
CA ASP A 129 -4.31 -22.13 14.87
C ASP A 129 -3.93 -22.48 16.31
N ARG A 130 -2.98 -21.73 16.87
CA ARG A 130 -2.42 -21.94 18.21
C ARG A 130 -2.33 -20.64 18.98
N VAL A 131 -2.41 -20.73 20.30
CA VAL A 131 -1.85 -19.73 21.22
C VAL A 131 -0.67 -20.39 21.92
N TRP A 132 0.53 -19.89 21.65
CA TRP A 132 1.77 -20.37 22.24
C TRP A 132 1.92 -19.83 23.66
N ILE A 133 2.40 -20.67 24.57
CA ILE A 133 2.68 -20.32 25.95
C ILE A 133 4.18 -20.43 26.19
N TYR A 134 4.77 -19.32 26.63
CA TYR A 134 6.17 -19.24 27.02
C TYR A 134 6.28 -18.93 28.49
N LYS A 135 7.26 -19.55 29.14
CA LYS A 135 7.79 -19.08 30.42
C LYS A 135 8.71 -17.89 30.15
N ILE A 136 8.53 -16.83 30.95
CA ILE A 136 9.48 -15.73 31.05
C ILE A 136 10.48 -16.08 32.16
N ASN A 137 11.74 -16.28 31.79
CA ASN A 137 12.80 -16.64 32.73
C ASN A 137 13.23 -15.44 33.58
N GLU A 138 14.00 -15.69 34.63
CA GLU A 138 14.53 -14.64 35.51
C GLU A 138 15.38 -13.59 34.79
N ASP A 139 16.04 -13.98 33.70
CA ASP A 139 16.81 -13.07 32.88
C ASP A 139 15.96 -12.38 31.79
N GLY A 140 14.65 -12.65 31.71
CA GLY A 140 13.74 -12.13 30.69
C GLY A 140 13.73 -12.91 29.36
N SER A 141 14.57 -13.95 29.20
CA SER A 141 14.47 -14.83 28.04
C SER A 141 13.20 -15.68 28.08
N LEU A 142 12.75 -16.13 26.92
CA LEU A 142 11.57 -16.95 26.74
C LEU A 142 11.94 -18.42 26.57
N SER A 143 11.20 -19.30 27.25
CA SER A 143 11.25 -20.75 27.06
C SER A 143 9.87 -21.26 26.70
N GLU A 144 9.74 -21.88 25.53
CA GLU A 144 8.48 -22.47 25.09
C GLU A 144 8.06 -23.59 26.04
N GLU A 145 6.81 -23.54 26.52
CA GLU A 145 6.25 -24.60 27.34
C GLU A 145 5.31 -25.46 26.50
N GLU A 146 4.27 -24.85 25.95
CA GLU A 146 3.16 -25.56 25.29
C GLU A 146 2.32 -24.63 24.42
N PHE A 147 1.21 -25.14 23.89
CA PHE A 147 0.24 -24.32 23.18
C PHE A 147 -1.20 -24.76 23.48
N ILE A 148 -2.13 -23.83 23.28
CA ILE A 148 -3.58 -24.09 23.23
C ILE A 148 -4.01 -24.07 21.77
N LYS A 149 -4.73 -25.10 21.31
CA LYS A 149 -5.28 -25.11 19.95
C LYS A 149 -6.49 -24.17 19.90
N VAL A 150 -6.44 -23.18 19.02
CA VAL A 150 -7.53 -22.23 18.79
C VAL A 150 -7.62 -22.03 17.29
N GLU A 151 -8.66 -22.57 16.67
CA GLU A 151 -8.87 -22.46 15.23
C GLU A 151 -9.46 -21.09 14.86
N GLY A 152 -9.31 -20.70 13.60
CA GLY A 152 -9.87 -19.44 13.09
C GLY A 152 -8.89 -18.27 13.11
N PHE A 153 -7.58 -18.55 13.00
CA PHE A 153 -6.53 -17.52 12.96
C PHE A 153 -6.49 -16.68 14.26
N PRO A 154 -6.04 -17.26 15.39
CA PRO A 154 -5.97 -16.57 16.67
C PRO A 154 -5.16 -15.27 16.56
N GLY A 155 -5.80 -14.17 16.97
CA GLY A 155 -5.25 -12.81 16.98
C GLY A 155 -5.17 -12.23 18.39
N ALA A 156 -5.76 -11.06 18.62
CA ALA A 156 -5.67 -10.37 19.92
C ALA A 156 -6.07 -11.26 21.10
N LEU A 157 -5.38 -11.03 22.22
CA LEU A 157 -5.49 -11.80 23.45
C LEU A 157 -5.83 -10.85 24.61
N GLU A 158 -6.66 -11.28 25.55
CA GLU A 158 -6.97 -10.54 26.77
C GLU A 158 -7.18 -11.51 27.96
N LEU A 159 -6.81 -11.10 29.17
CA LEU A 159 -6.94 -11.93 30.38
C LEU A 159 -8.05 -11.41 31.29
N ILE A 160 -9.00 -12.28 31.64
CA ILE A 160 -10.06 -12.01 32.61
C ILE A 160 -9.81 -12.84 33.88
N ASN A 161 -9.91 -12.20 35.04
CA ASN A 161 -9.76 -12.74 36.39
C ASN A 161 -8.46 -13.53 36.59
N GLY A 162 -7.40 -13.23 35.82
CA GLY A 162 -6.12 -13.93 35.86
C GLY A 162 -6.14 -15.39 35.38
N SER A 163 -7.30 -15.93 34.99
CA SER A 163 -7.50 -17.37 34.78
C SER A 163 -8.27 -17.72 33.52
N THR A 164 -8.92 -16.74 32.90
CA THR A 164 -9.70 -16.91 31.66
C THR A 164 -9.05 -16.11 30.54
N LEU A 165 -8.57 -16.80 29.52
CA LEU A 165 -7.97 -16.19 28.33
C LEU A 165 -9.03 -16.00 27.25
N LEU A 166 -9.13 -14.78 26.73
CA LEU A 166 -9.92 -14.46 25.55
C LEU A 166 -9.02 -14.42 24.32
N VAL A 167 -9.49 -14.99 23.22
CA VAL A 167 -8.75 -15.05 21.96
C VAL A 167 -9.68 -14.65 20.82
N ALA A 168 -9.31 -13.61 20.07
CA ALA A 168 -10.00 -13.28 18.82
C ALA A 168 -9.71 -14.36 17.78
N GLN A 169 -10.74 -15.02 17.29
CA GLN A 169 -10.70 -15.93 16.15
C GLN A 169 -10.98 -15.11 14.90
N HIS A 170 -9.94 -14.44 14.40
CA HIS A 170 -10.01 -13.40 13.38
C HIS A 170 -10.85 -13.80 12.15
N LEU A 171 -10.66 -15.00 11.60
CA LEU A 171 -11.36 -15.42 10.37
C LEU A 171 -12.73 -16.06 10.62
N TRP A 172 -13.12 -16.24 11.88
CA TRP A 172 -14.35 -16.91 12.27
C TRP A 172 -15.37 -15.98 12.89
N ASP A 173 -15.06 -14.69 13.01
CA ASP A 173 -15.94 -13.68 13.60
C ASP A 173 -16.35 -14.06 15.03
N ARG A 174 -15.39 -14.56 15.83
CA ARG A 174 -15.63 -15.09 17.18
C ARG A 174 -14.57 -14.66 18.20
N ILE A 175 -14.95 -14.70 19.49
CA ILE A 175 -14.04 -14.71 20.63
C ILE A 175 -14.11 -16.08 21.32
N ALA A 176 -12.99 -16.80 21.35
CA ALA A 176 -12.84 -17.99 22.16
C ALA A 176 -12.55 -17.62 23.62
N VAL A 177 -13.30 -18.21 24.55
CA VAL A 177 -13.13 -18.06 26.00
C VAL A 177 -12.49 -19.34 26.52
N ILE A 178 -11.31 -19.24 27.12
CA ILE A 178 -10.48 -20.38 27.47
C ILE A 178 -10.19 -20.36 28.97
N ASP A 179 -10.54 -21.45 29.65
CA ASP A 179 -10.08 -21.69 31.03
C ASP A 179 -8.60 -22.11 30.99
N LEU A 180 -7.72 -21.34 31.64
CA LEU A 180 -6.27 -21.59 31.60
C LEU A 180 -5.83 -22.80 32.44
N ALA A 181 -6.61 -23.21 33.44
CA ALA A 181 -6.28 -24.38 34.26
C ALA A 181 -6.50 -25.68 33.48
N THR A 182 -7.57 -25.74 32.70
CA THR A 182 -7.92 -26.89 31.85
C THR A 182 -7.40 -26.77 30.42
N ARG A 183 -7.08 -25.54 29.99
CA ARG A 183 -6.69 -25.15 28.63
C ARG A 183 -7.71 -25.53 27.57
N LYS A 184 -8.99 -25.48 27.94
CA LYS A 184 -10.10 -25.79 27.07
C LYS A 184 -10.89 -24.53 26.76
N ILE A 185 -11.33 -24.43 25.52
CA ILE A 185 -12.36 -23.48 25.12
C ILE A 185 -13.65 -23.88 25.85
N ILE A 186 -14.16 -22.97 26.68
CA ILE A 186 -15.39 -23.15 27.46
C ILE A 186 -16.58 -22.43 26.81
N HIS A 187 -16.33 -21.35 26.06
CA HIS A 187 -17.32 -20.65 25.24
C HIS A 187 -16.69 -20.14 23.94
N GLU A 188 -17.50 -20.02 22.89
CA GLU A 188 -17.18 -19.25 21.68
C GLU A 188 -18.31 -18.24 21.48
N ILE A 189 -17.95 -16.97 21.35
CA ILE A 189 -18.90 -15.85 21.27
C ILE A 189 -18.82 -15.27 19.87
N GLU A 190 -19.91 -15.30 19.11
CA GLU A 190 -19.98 -14.64 17.81
C GLU A 190 -20.01 -13.11 17.98
N VAL A 191 -19.29 -12.41 17.10
CA VAL A 191 -19.14 -10.94 17.11
C VAL A 191 -19.31 -10.37 15.71
N GLY A 192 -19.69 -9.09 15.66
CA GLY A 192 -19.91 -8.38 14.40
C GLY A 192 -21.22 -8.76 13.72
N ASP A 193 -21.41 -8.27 12.50
CA ASP A 193 -22.60 -8.43 11.67
C ASP A 193 -22.29 -9.11 10.34
N LYS A 194 -22.33 -10.45 10.37
CA LYS A 194 -22.18 -11.25 9.16
C LYS A 194 -23.41 -11.12 8.28
N THR A 195 -23.30 -10.36 7.21
CA THR A 195 -24.35 -10.13 6.21
C THR A 195 -23.82 -10.36 4.80
N ASP A 196 -24.70 -10.48 3.81
CA ASP A 196 -24.26 -10.56 2.40
C ASP A 196 -23.46 -9.31 1.97
N THR A 197 -23.69 -8.16 2.62
CA THR A 197 -22.99 -6.89 2.37
C THR A 197 -21.71 -6.71 3.16
N ASN A 198 -21.53 -7.54 4.20
CA ASN A 198 -20.40 -7.51 5.10
C ASN A 198 -20.07 -8.96 5.52
N PRO A 199 -19.25 -9.66 4.72
CA PRO A 199 -19.10 -11.10 4.84
C PRO A 199 -18.27 -11.55 6.06
N ALA A 200 -17.51 -10.63 6.66
CA ALA A 200 -16.62 -10.92 7.79
C ALA A 200 -16.42 -9.67 8.66
N ALA A 201 -16.41 -9.88 9.98
CA ALA A 201 -16.21 -8.84 10.97
C ALA A 201 -14.73 -8.63 11.29
N TYR A 202 -13.93 -9.70 11.21
CA TYR A 202 -12.50 -9.70 11.52
C TYR A 202 -12.18 -9.08 12.89
N PRO A 203 -12.57 -9.72 14.01
CA PRO A 203 -12.21 -9.22 15.34
C PRO A 203 -10.70 -9.07 15.46
N PHE A 204 -10.26 -7.85 15.78
CA PHE A 204 -8.85 -7.46 15.63
C PHE A 204 -8.19 -7.08 16.94
N TRP A 205 -8.83 -6.27 17.77
CA TRP A 205 -8.32 -5.87 19.09
C TRP A 205 -9.35 -6.10 20.18
N ILE A 206 -8.88 -6.40 21.40
CA ILE A 206 -9.72 -6.69 22.58
C ILE A 206 -9.31 -5.76 23.73
N VAL A 207 -10.29 -5.15 24.40
CA VAL A 207 -10.08 -4.39 25.65
C VAL A 207 -11.17 -4.75 26.66
N LYS A 208 -10.79 -5.08 27.89
CA LYS A 208 -11.75 -5.33 28.98
C LYS A 208 -12.16 -4.06 29.74
N SER A 209 -13.37 -4.06 30.30
CA SER A 209 -13.78 -3.07 31.30
C SER A 209 -13.02 -3.26 32.62
N LYS A 210 -12.94 -2.21 33.43
CA LYS A 210 -12.22 -2.25 34.72
C LYS A 210 -12.76 -3.26 35.72
N ASP A 211 -14.07 -3.50 35.69
CA ASP A 211 -14.73 -4.52 36.52
C ASP A 211 -14.72 -5.90 35.85
N GLU A 212 -14.13 -6.01 34.65
CA GLU A 212 -13.99 -7.21 33.83
C GLU A 212 -15.32 -7.88 33.44
N LYS A 213 -16.45 -7.16 33.60
CA LYS A 213 -17.78 -7.66 33.24
C LYS A 213 -18.15 -7.47 31.78
N LYS A 214 -17.48 -6.52 31.10
CA LYS A 214 -17.64 -6.24 29.68
C LYS A 214 -16.31 -6.37 28.96
N VAL A 215 -16.37 -6.77 27.70
CA VAL A 215 -15.24 -6.77 26.78
C VAL A 215 -15.65 -6.06 25.50
N TYR A 216 -14.78 -5.18 25.01
CA TYR A 216 -14.94 -4.47 23.75
C TYR A 216 -14.02 -5.08 22.71
N VAL A 217 -14.57 -5.33 21.52
CA VAL A 217 -13.83 -5.93 20.39
C VAL A 217 -14.00 -5.05 19.16
N SER A 218 -12.88 -4.61 18.57
CA SER A 218 -12.93 -3.88 17.30
C SER A 218 -13.09 -4.85 16.14
N ASN A 219 -14.06 -4.56 15.27
CA ASN A 219 -14.37 -5.37 14.10
C ASN A 219 -13.76 -4.71 12.86
N TRP A 220 -12.56 -5.13 12.49
CA TRP A 220 -11.72 -4.49 11.48
C TRP A 220 -12.31 -4.54 10.06
N GLY A 221 -13.14 -5.55 9.77
CA GLY A 221 -13.90 -5.64 8.53
C GLY A 221 -15.13 -4.73 8.49
N GLU A 222 -15.50 -4.11 9.60
CA GLU A 222 -16.72 -3.34 9.77
C GLU A 222 -16.49 -1.87 10.15
N LYS A 223 -17.57 -1.23 10.60
CA LYS A 223 -17.58 0.10 11.22
C LYS A 223 -18.16 0.01 12.63
N SER A 224 -17.74 -1.00 13.40
CA SER A 224 -18.38 -1.32 14.68
C SER A 224 -17.38 -1.81 15.75
N VAL A 225 -17.75 -1.57 17.02
CA VAL A 225 -17.15 -2.23 18.19
C VAL A 225 -18.20 -3.09 18.87
N SER A 226 -17.92 -4.38 19.02
CA SER A 226 -18.75 -5.33 19.74
C SER A 226 -18.57 -5.21 21.25
N VAL A 227 -19.68 -5.17 22.00
CA VAL A 227 -19.72 -5.18 23.47
C VAL A 227 -20.19 -6.55 23.92
N ILE A 228 -19.30 -7.30 24.55
CA ILE A 228 -19.54 -8.64 25.05
C ILE A 228 -19.75 -8.59 26.55
N SER A 229 -20.76 -9.29 27.05
CA SER A 229 -20.91 -9.53 28.49
C SER A 229 -20.17 -10.80 28.90
N MET A 230 -19.37 -10.69 29.95
CA MET A 230 -18.63 -11.82 30.54
C MET A 230 -19.46 -12.60 31.57
N GLU A 231 -20.69 -12.19 31.85
CA GLU A 231 -21.60 -12.91 32.74
C GLU A 231 -22.34 -14.04 32.01
N ASP A 232 -22.77 -13.78 30.77
CA ASP A 232 -23.53 -14.74 29.95
C ASP A 232 -22.88 -15.07 28.61
N PHE A 233 -21.69 -14.52 28.31
CA PHE A 233 -20.88 -14.82 27.14
C PHE A 233 -21.60 -14.57 25.81
N VAL A 234 -22.27 -13.42 25.69
CA VAL A 234 -22.91 -12.99 24.44
C VAL A 234 -22.56 -11.54 24.08
N GLU A 235 -22.56 -11.25 22.78
CA GLU A 235 -22.56 -9.89 22.28
C GLU A 235 -23.88 -9.19 22.65
N LYS A 236 -23.80 -8.11 23.41
CA LYS A 236 -24.94 -7.31 23.88
C LYS A 236 -25.28 -6.16 22.94
N LYS A 237 -24.26 -5.59 22.30
CA LYS A 237 -24.39 -4.37 21.50
C LYS A 237 -23.26 -4.29 20.49
N ARG A 238 -23.55 -3.67 19.34
CA ARG A 238 -22.55 -3.19 18.39
C ARG A 238 -22.61 -1.67 18.35
N ILE A 239 -21.53 -1.02 18.72
CA ILE A 239 -21.42 0.44 18.75
C ILE A 239 -20.93 0.89 17.38
N PRO A 240 -21.66 1.75 16.65
CA PRO A 240 -21.20 2.26 15.36
C PRO A 240 -20.01 3.20 15.57
N VAL A 241 -18.92 2.97 14.84
CA VAL A 241 -17.68 3.77 14.89
C VAL A 241 -17.21 4.13 13.47
N GLY A 242 -15.99 4.66 13.34
CA GLY A 242 -15.35 4.86 12.04
C GLY A 242 -15.02 3.55 11.32
N LYS A 243 -14.53 3.65 10.08
CA LYS A 243 -14.20 2.46 9.28
C LYS A 243 -12.85 1.88 9.69
N ASN A 244 -12.76 0.54 9.67
CA ASN A 244 -11.57 -0.23 10.06
C ASN A 244 -11.11 0.15 11.48
N PRO A 245 -11.95 -0.09 12.51
CA PRO A 245 -11.54 0.14 13.89
C PRO A 245 -10.44 -0.85 14.28
N GLU A 246 -9.39 -0.35 14.92
CA GLU A 246 -8.20 -1.12 15.27
C GLU A 246 -7.90 -1.07 16.78
N GLY A 247 -6.79 -0.43 17.17
CA GLY A 247 -6.35 -0.31 18.55
C GLY A 247 -7.35 0.49 19.39
N MET A 248 -7.56 0.02 20.61
CA MET A 248 -8.45 0.66 21.57
C MET A 248 -7.78 0.80 22.94
N VAL A 249 -8.16 1.83 23.69
CA VAL A 249 -7.74 2.00 25.08
C VAL A 249 -8.89 2.51 25.94
N ILE A 250 -9.04 1.94 27.14
CA ILE A 250 -10.01 2.39 28.13
C ILE A 250 -9.35 3.39 29.08
N SER A 251 -10.06 4.48 29.37
CA SER A 251 -9.65 5.51 30.31
C SER A 251 -9.40 4.99 31.74
N ASN A 252 -8.60 5.74 32.50
CA ASN A 252 -8.17 5.34 33.84
C ASN A 252 -9.29 5.37 34.89
N ASP A 253 -10.42 6.00 34.61
CA ASP A 253 -11.63 5.89 35.44
C ASP A 253 -12.62 4.83 34.91
N GLY A 254 -12.32 4.23 33.75
CA GLY A 254 -13.12 3.19 33.11
C GLY A 254 -14.36 3.71 32.38
N LYS A 255 -14.58 5.02 32.31
CA LYS A 255 -15.83 5.62 31.80
C LYS A 255 -15.84 5.89 30.30
N THR A 256 -14.66 5.97 29.71
CA THR A 256 -14.45 6.31 28.30
C THR A 256 -13.60 5.26 27.62
N LEU A 257 -14.00 4.83 26.43
CA LEU A 257 -13.22 4.00 25.50
C LEU A 257 -12.86 4.84 24.28
N TYR A 258 -11.59 4.79 23.87
CA TYR A 258 -11.09 5.44 22.66
C TYR A 258 -10.77 4.38 21.61
N VAL A 259 -11.20 4.61 20.37
CA VAL A 259 -11.09 3.65 19.26
C VAL A 259 -10.41 4.33 18.08
N ALA A 260 -9.26 3.83 17.66
CA ALA A 260 -8.61 4.30 16.43
C ALA A 260 -9.32 3.72 15.20
N ASN A 261 -9.71 4.57 14.25
CA ASN A 261 -10.34 4.15 13.00
C ASN A 261 -9.42 4.50 11.82
N SER A 262 -8.74 3.52 11.24
CA SER A 262 -7.65 3.78 10.30
C SER A 262 -8.12 4.39 8.98
N ASP A 263 -9.31 4.02 8.50
CA ASP A 263 -9.81 4.49 7.21
C ASP A 263 -10.48 5.87 7.28
N THR A 264 -10.95 6.30 8.45
CA THR A 264 -11.65 7.59 8.63
C THR A 264 -10.82 8.69 9.29
N ASP A 265 -9.56 8.40 9.64
CA ASP A 265 -8.61 9.32 10.28
C ASP A 265 -9.16 9.99 11.55
N ASP A 266 -9.80 9.20 12.41
CA ASP A 266 -10.37 9.69 13.65
C ASP A 266 -10.30 8.68 14.80
N ILE A 267 -10.28 9.22 16.02
CA ILE A 267 -10.45 8.47 17.26
C ILE A 267 -11.89 8.62 17.73
N THR A 268 -12.68 7.55 17.70
CA THR A 268 -14.05 7.56 18.27
C THR A 268 -13.98 7.51 19.79
N ILE A 269 -14.81 8.33 20.45
CA ILE A 269 -14.94 8.40 21.92
C ILE A 269 -16.27 7.77 22.33
N ILE A 270 -16.22 6.75 23.18
CA ILE A 270 -17.38 5.97 23.63
C ILE A 270 -17.54 6.09 25.15
N ASP A 271 -18.76 6.36 25.61
CA ASP A 271 -19.17 6.22 27.01
C ASP A 271 -19.43 4.74 27.33
N THR A 272 -18.72 4.17 28.29
CA THR A 272 -18.75 2.73 28.63
C THR A 272 -19.91 2.33 29.55
N GLU A 273 -20.59 3.31 30.15
CA GLU A 273 -21.78 3.06 30.95
C GLU A 273 -22.99 2.86 30.02
N LYS A 274 -23.11 3.72 29.01
CA LYS A 274 -24.20 3.69 28.02
C LYS A 274 -23.88 2.85 26.78
N ASP A 275 -22.60 2.55 26.56
CA ASP A 275 -22.08 1.93 25.35
C ASP A 275 -22.43 2.76 24.10
N GLU A 276 -22.22 4.08 24.16
CA GLU A 276 -22.63 5.03 23.11
C GLU A 276 -21.50 5.99 22.74
N VAL A 277 -21.43 6.34 21.44
CA VAL A 277 -20.49 7.36 20.95
C VAL A 277 -20.86 8.73 21.51
N ILE A 278 -19.89 9.41 22.10
CA ILE A 278 -20.02 10.76 22.68
C ILE A 278 -19.14 11.81 21.97
N GLY A 279 -18.40 11.41 20.93
CA GLY A 279 -17.64 12.30 20.07
C GLY A 279 -16.55 11.58 19.28
N SER A 280 -15.77 12.35 18.53
CA SER A 280 -14.57 11.87 17.86
C SER A 280 -13.49 12.95 17.81
N ILE A 281 -12.25 12.55 17.52
CA ILE A 281 -11.08 13.43 17.39
C ILE A 281 -10.42 13.14 16.04
N SER A 282 -10.33 14.13 15.16
CA SER A 282 -9.62 13.94 13.89
C SER A 282 -8.10 13.92 14.10
N VAL A 283 -7.41 13.03 13.39
CA VAL A 283 -5.94 12.90 13.38
C VAL A 283 -5.32 13.24 12.02
N LYS A 284 -6.11 13.77 11.09
CA LYS A 284 -5.64 14.24 9.78
C LYS A 284 -4.46 15.21 9.93
N LEU A 285 -3.56 15.24 8.94
CA LEU A 285 -2.37 16.10 8.97
C LEU A 285 -2.73 17.57 9.25
N SER A 286 -3.79 18.07 8.62
CA SER A 286 -4.44 19.36 8.90
C SER A 286 -5.96 19.26 8.72
N GLU A 287 -6.71 20.27 9.19
CA GLU A 287 -8.19 20.28 9.09
C GLU A 287 -8.72 20.10 7.66
N ASN A 288 -8.01 20.61 6.66
CA ASN A 288 -8.43 20.56 5.26
C ASN A 288 -7.79 19.41 4.47
N SER A 289 -6.94 18.59 5.10
CA SER A 289 -6.27 17.48 4.42
C SER A 289 -7.24 16.35 4.08
N SER A 290 -6.93 15.67 2.98
CA SER A 290 -7.57 14.42 2.59
C SER A 290 -7.23 13.31 3.58
N ILE A 291 -8.05 12.25 3.59
CA ILE A 291 -7.83 11.09 4.47
C ILE A 291 -6.61 10.28 4.03
N GLY A 292 -5.93 9.65 4.99
CA GLY A 292 -4.72 8.85 4.81
C GLY A 292 -3.71 8.99 5.95
N ALA A 293 -4.13 9.45 7.13
CA ALA A 293 -3.28 9.44 8.32
C ALA A 293 -3.16 8.04 8.94
N THR A 294 -4.21 7.21 8.80
CA THR A 294 -4.21 5.79 9.13
C THR A 294 -3.84 5.51 10.60
N PRO A 295 -4.65 6.00 11.58
CA PRO A 295 -4.39 5.70 12.99
C PRO A 295 -4.59 4.21 13.29
N SER A 296 -3.55 3.52 13.76
CA SER A 296 -3.57 2.05 13.90
C SER A 296 -3.47 1.55 15.33
N SER A 297 -2.83 2.31 16.23
CA SER A 297 -2.68 1.94 17.64
C SER A 297 -2.81 3.14 18.55
N ILE A 298 -3.21 2.90 19.79
CA ILE A 298 -3.44 3.93 20.79
C ILE A 298 -2.97 3.47 22.16
N ASP A 299 -2.40 4.39 22.92
CA ASP A 299 -2.10 4.25 24.34
C ASP A 299 -2.39 5.57 25.08
N MET A 300 -2.37 5.56 26.40
CA MET A 300 -2.79 6.70 27.22
C MET A 300 -1.80 7.00 28.34
N SER A 301 -1.63 8.27 28.68
CA SER A 301 -0.81 8.70 29.83
C SER A 301 -1.37 8.20 31.16
N SER A 302 -0.49 8.02 32.15
CA SER A 302 -0.86 7.50 33.47
C SER A 302 -1.86 8.40 34.22
N ASP A 303 -1.88 9.70 33.93
CA ASP A 303 -2.85 10.66 34.48
C ASP A 303 -4.15 10.76 33.65
N GLY A 304 -4.22 10.11 32.49
CA GLY A 304 -5.35 10.13 31.57
C GLY A 304 -5.52 11.46 30.81
N SER A 305 -4.53 12.35 30.82
CA SER A 305 -4.62 13.65 30.15
C SER A 305 -4.28 13.61 28.66
N LEU A 306 -3.48 12.62 28.23
CA LEU A 306 -2.99 12.48 26.87
C LEU A 306 -3.27 11.09 26.29
N LEU A 307 -3.54 11.06 24.98
CA LEU A 307 -3.47 9.84 24.17
C LEU A 307 -2.27 9.91 23.23
N PHE A 308 -1.62 8.78 23.02
CA PHE A 308 -0.55 8.57 22.06
C PHE A 308 -1.07 7.67 20.96
N VAL A 309 -1.06 8.13 19.70
CA VAL A 309 -1.64 7.39 18.58
C VAL A 309 -0.59 7.18 17.50
N SER A 310 -0.41 5.94 17.03
CA SER A 310 0.39 5.67 15.83
C SER A 310 -0.41 6.07 14.59
N SER A 311 0.08 7.05 13.83
CA SER A 311 -0.47 7.47 12.54
C SER A 311 0.39 6.89 11.42
N SER A 312 0.03 5.69 10.94
CA SER A 312 0.83 4.90 9.98
C SER A 312 1.13 5.66 8.71
N GLY A 313 0.13 6.36 8.17
CA GLY A 313 0.25 7.09 6.90
C GLY A 313 1.05 8.39 7.02
N LEU A 314 1.10 8.99 8.21
CA LEU A 314 1.88 10.21 8.47
C LEU A 314 3.30 9.94 8.98
N ASN A 315 3.63 8.68 9.27
CA ASN A 315 4.89 8.29 9.91
C ASN A 315 5.15 9.07 11.21
N SER A 316 4.14 9.15 12.07
CA SER A 316 4.20 9.87 13.34
C SER A 316 3.49 9.17 14.50
N ILE A 317 3.86 9.58 15.72
CA ILE A 317 3.01 9.44 16.90
C ILE A 317 2.30 10.77 17.16
N ASP A 318 0.98 10.75 17.12
CA ASP A 318 0.13 11.89 17.43
C ASP A 318 -0.11 11.97 18.95
N ILE A 319 0.17 13.13 19.53
CA ILE A 319 -0.10 13.46 20.93
C ILE A 319 -1.45 14.19 20.97
N ILE A 320 -2.45 13.60 21.62
CA ILE A 320 -3.81 14.14 21.69
C ILE A 320 -4.12 14.55 23.12
N SER A 321 -4.62 15.78 23.30
CA SER A 321 -5.17 16.23 24.58
C SER A 321 -6.60 15.71 24.75
N VAL A 322 -6.85 14.98 25.84
CA VAL A 322 -8.18 14.43 26.15
C VAL A 322 -9.18 15.54 26.46
N SER A 323 -8.76 16.56 27.20
CA SER A 323 -9.63 17.67 27.60
C SER A 323 -9.98 18.59 26.42
N GLU A 324 -9.02 18.82 25.53
CA GLU A 324 -9.20 19.68 24.35
C GLU A 324 -9.77 18.94 23.13
N LYS A 325 -9.76 17.59 23.16
CA LYS A 325 -10.23 16.71 22.07
C LYS A 325 -9.58 17.03 20.72
N ARG A 326 -8.27 17.25 20.71
CA ARG A 326 -7.49 17.56 19.51
C ARG A 326 -6.05 17.07 19.62
N VAL A 327 -5.41 16.88 18.47
CA VAL A 327 -3.95 16.72 18.37
C VAL A 327 -3.27 18.01 18.83
N ILE A 328 -2.35 17.90 19.79
CA ILE A 328 -1.54 18.99 20.32
C ILE A 328 -0.08 18.94 19.83
N GLY A 329 0.33 17.83 19.20
CA GLY A 329 1.61 17.72 18.54
C GLY A 329 1.87 16.34 17.98
N ARG A 330 2.99 16.19 17.27
CA ARG A 330 3.40 14.94 16.62
C ARG A 330 4.89 14.67 16.80
N ILE A 331 5.25 13.39 16.91
CA ILE A 331 6.64 12.91 17.00
C ILE A 331 6.94 12.11 15.72
N PRO A 332 7.98 12.43 14.94
CA PRO A 332 8.32 11.67 13.74
C PRO A 332 8.86 10.27 14.09
N THR A 333 8.52 9.27 13.26
CA THR A 333 8.90 7.86 13.45
C THR A 333 9.60 7.30 12.22
N GLY A 334 9.92 6.00 12.25
CA GLY A 334 10.22 5.23 11.04
C GLY A 334 8.98 5.05 10.17
N TRP A 335 9.15 4.39 9.03
CA TRP A 335 8.09 4.15 8.06
C TRP A 335 7.05 3.17 8.61
N TYR A 336 5.79 3.62 8.60
CA TYR A 336 4.60 2.85 8.93
C TYR A 336 4.56 2.40 10.41
N PRO A 337 4.43 3.34 11.37
CA PRO A 337 4.33 3.01 12.79
C PRO A 337 3.10 2.16 13.10
N THR A 338 3.28 0.95 13.65
CA THR A 338 2.19 0.00 13.91
C THR A 338 1.76 -0.05 15.37
N ARG A 339 2.68 0.25 16.31
CA ARG A 339 2.42 0.19 17.75
C ARG A 339 3.15 1.30 18.50
N VAL A 340 2.42 2.03 19.34
CA VAL A 340 2.96 2.88 20.42
C VAL A 340 2.60 2.27 21.77
N LEU A 341 3.55 2.24 22.71
CA LEU A 341 3.35 1.77 24.09
C LEU A 341 4.05 2.75 25.04
N LEU A 342 3.34 3.27 26.04
CA LEU A 342 3.90 4.00 27.15
C LEU A 342 4.60 3.01 28.09
N SER A 343 5.84 3.32 28.48
CA SER A 343 6.56 2.53 29.48
C SER A 343 5.83 2.55 30.81
N SER A 344 6.01 1.49 31.60
CA SER A 344 5.31 1.30 32.88
C SER A 344 5.64 2.37 33.93
N ASP A 345 6.79 3.05 33.79
CA ASP A 345 7.18 4.21 34.60
C ASP A 345 6.60 5.54 34.10
N GLY A 346 5.98 5.57 32.91
CA GLY A 346 5.40 6.76 32.28
C GLY A 346 6.42 7.71 31.64
N GLU A 347 7.70 7.34 31.56
CA GLU A 347 8.77 8.25 31.12
C GLU A 347 9.13 8.13 29.63
N LYS A 348 8.78 7.02 28.99
CA LYS A 348 9.18 6.70 27.61
C LYS A 348 8.02 6.22 26.77
N LEU A 349 8.08 6.49 25.46
CA LEU A 349 7.26 5.82 24.47
C LEU A 349 8.14 4.82 23.72
N TYR A 350 7.69 3.57 23.65
CA TYR A 350 8.18 2.58 22.70
C TYR A 350 7.35 2.69 21.44
N VAL A 351 7.99 2.71 20.27
CA VAL A 351 7.33 2.82 18.98
C VAL A 351 7.87 1.76 18.03
N LEU A 352 7.00 0.92 17.48
CA LEU A 352 7.34 0.00 16.39
C LEU A 352 6.95 0.62 15.06
N SER A 353 7.84 0.53 14.07
CA SER A 353 7.58 0.87 12.67
C SER A 353 7.80 -0.35 11.80
N ALA A 354 6.76 -0.77 11.06
CA ALA A 354 6.76 -2.03 10.33
C ALA A 354 7.77 -2.08 9.18
N LYS A 355 7.93 -0.96 8.47
CA LYS A 355 8.79 -0.86 7.29
C LYS A 355 10.14 -0.19 7.57
N GLY A 356 10.35 0.28 8.80
CA GLY A 356 11.62 0.83 9.29
C GLY A 356 12.15 1.99 8.44
N TYR A 357 13.25 1.80 7.72
CA TYR A 357 13.80 2.81 6.80
C TYR A 357 13.49 2.54 5.32
N GLY A 358 12.68 1.53 5.02
CA GLY A 358 12.46 1.00 3.67
C GLY A 358 13.44 -0.12 3.29
N SER A 359 13.39 -0.52 2.02
CA SER A 359 14.09 -1.70 1.50
C SER A 359 15.53 -1.40 1.11
N GLY A 360 15.79 -0.25 0.47
CA GLY A 360 17.07 0.04 -0.15
C GLY A 360 17.36 -0.86 -1.36
N PRO A 361 18.61 -0.88 -1.85
CA PRO A 361 19.00 -1.64 -3.03
C PRO A 361 18.72 -3.15 -2.91
N ASN A 362 18.29 -3.77 -4.00
CA ASN A 362 17.98 -5.20 -4.09
C ASN A 362 18.81 -5.90 -5.16
N LEU A 363 20.12 -5.97 -4.97
CA LEU A 363 21.05 -6.52 -5.97
C LEU A 363 20.85 -8.02 -6.25
N GLU A 364 20.26 -8.75 -5.30
CA GLU A 364 20.05 -10.20 -5.40
C GLU A 364 18.66 -10.57 -5.93
N GLY A 365 17.78 -9.60 -6.19
CA GLY A 365 16.39 -9.83 -6.57
C GLY A 365 15.62 -10.65 -5.53
N ARG A 366 15.81 -10.35 -4.24
CA ARG A 366 15.01 -10.96 -3.17
C ARG A 366 13.60 -10.36 -3.21
N TYR A 367 12.64 -11.06 -2.64
CA TYR A 367 11.30 -10.50 -2.48
C TYR A 367 11.36 -9.23 -1.62
N VAL A 368 10.72 -8.14 -2.06
CA VAL A 368 10.82 -6.83 -1.41
C VAL A 368 10.30 -6.85 0.04
N GLY A 369 9.26 -7.65 0.33
CA GLY A 369 8.69 -7.81 1.67
C GLY A 369 9.66 -8.37 2.74
N VAL A 370 10.81 -8.96 2.33
CA VAL A 370 11.85 -9.41 3.28
C VAL A 370 13.01 -8.42 3.46
N LEU A 371 12.99 -7.31 2.73
CA LEU A 371 14.01 -6.25 2.81
C LEU A 371 13.61 -5.16 3.82
N ASN A 372 12.31 -4.89 3.95
CA ASN A 372 11.72 -3.95 4.89
C ASN A 372 11.83 -4.47 6.34
N LEU A 373 13.00 -4.27 6.95
CA LEU A 373 13.23 -4.59 8.37
C LEU A 373 12.59 -3.52 9.27
N GLY A 374 11.96 -3.95 10.36
CA GLY A 374 11.28 -3.08 11.30
C GLY A 374 12.23 -2.23 12.14
N LEU A 375 11.64 -1.23 12.82
CA LEU A 375 12.35 -0.33 13.72
C LEU A 375 11.62 -0.23 15.05
N LEU A 376 12.35 -0.41 16.15
CA LEU A 376 11.93 0.02 17.49
C LEU A 376 12.58 1.38 17.78
N THR A 377 11.77 2.39 18.09
CA THR A 377 12.23 3.70 18.57
C THR A 377 11.80 3.89 20.02
N ILE A 378 12.74 4.30 20.87
CA ILE A 378 12.51 4.60 22.28
C ILE A 378 12.62 6.11 22.46
N VAL A 379 11.49 6.74 22.79
CA VAL A 379 11.37 8.19 22.90
C VAL A 379 11.29 8.59 24.36
N SER A 380 12.14 9.52 24.81
CA SER A 380 11.91 10.16 26.11
C SER A 380 10.70 11.08 26.00
N LEU A 381 9.64 10.80 26.76
CA LEU A 381 8.40 11.58 26.69
C LEU A 381 8.65 13.03 27.11
N SER A 382 9.41 13.25 28.17
CA SER A 382 9.73 14.62 28.63
C SER A 382 10.54 15.41 27.59
N ASP A 383 11.47 14.78 26.86
CA ASP A 383 12.24 15.47 25.82
C ASP A 383 11.40 15.76 24.58
N ALA A 384 10.57 14.80 24.17
CA ALA A 384 9.62 15.00 23.07
C ALA A 384 8.65 16.15 23.36
N MET A 385 8.06 16.19 24.57
CA MET A 385 7.13 17.25 24.96
C MET A 385 7.79 18.63 25.00
N ARG A 386 9.07 18.74 25.39
CA ARG A 386 9.81 20.02 25.31
C ARG A 386 10.04 20.50 23.89
N LYS A 387 10.10 19.58 22.91
CA LYS A 387 10.41 19.85 21.50
C LYS A 387 9.18 19.73 20.59
N ILE A 388 7.98 19.60 21.17
CA ILE A 388 6.81 19.12 20.44
C ILE A 388 6.45 19.99 19.24
N GLU A 389 6.62 21.31 19.32
CA GLU A 389 6.39 22.23 18.19
C GLU A 389 7.36 21.95 17.04
N THR A 390 8.66 21.81 17.33
CA THR A 390 9.69 21.48 16.33
C THR A 390 9.42 20.12 15.70
N LEU A 391 9.11 19.10 16.51
CA LEU A 391 8.82 17.75 16.02
C LEU A 391 7.55 17.72 15.16
N THR A 392 6.53 18.50 15.52
CA THR A 392 5.30 18.63 14.73
C THR A 392 5.58 19.27 13.37
N ASN A 393 6.38 20.34 13.34
CA ASN A 393 6.78 20.97 12.08
C ASN A 393 7.60 20.01 11.21
N GLN A 394 8.48 19.21 11.83
CA GLN A 394 9.25 18.19 11.12
C GLN A 394 8.35 17.12 10.49
N VAL A 395 7.33 16.64 11.20
CA VAL A 395 6.32 15.73 10.62
C VAL A 395 5.60 16.38 9.43
N VAL A 396 5.18 17.65 9.55
CA VAL A 396 4.54 18.36 8.42
C VAL A 396 5.50 18.49 7.24
N GLU A 397 6.75 18.87 7.45
CA GLU A 397 7.74 19.00 6.37
C GLU A 397 8.03 17.67 5.69
N ASN A 398 8.20 16.61 6.47
CA ASN A 398 8.39 15.24 6.00
C ASN A 398 7.26 14.77 5.07
N ASN A 399 6.02 15.12 5.43
CA ASN A 399 4.81 14.73 4.72
C ASN A 399 4.40 15.70 3.59
N THR A 400 5.05 16.86 3.43
CA THR A 400 4.65 17.89 2.43
C THR A 400 5.79 18.34 1.52
N ARG A 401 6.96 17.72 1.64
CA ARG A 401 8.18 18.06 0.91
C ARG A 401 7.98 18.16 -0.61
N HIS A 402 7.23 17.24 -1.21
CA HIS A 402 6.94 17.20 -2.64
C HIS A 402 6.18 18.43 -3.16
N LEU A 403 5.40 19.11 -2.30
CA LEU A 403 4.65 20.32 -2.70
C LEU A 403 5.61 21.46 -3.05
N LYS A 404 6.87 21.34 -2.63
CA LYS A 404 7.94 22.32 -2.85
C LYS A 404 8.86 21.92 -4.01
N PHE A 405 8.60 20.82 -4.73
CA PHE A 405 9.41 20.41 -5.87
C PHE A 405 9.38 21.47 -6.96
N TYR A 406 8.19 21.99 -7.25
CA TYR A 406 7.95 23.04 -8.24
C TYR A 406 7.39 24.29 -7.57
N GLU A 407 7.61 25.45 -8.19
CA GLU A 407 6.86 26.67 -7.85
C GLU A 407 5.96 27.05 -9.02
N THR A 408 4.68 27.35 -8.72
CA THR A 408 3.68 27.79 -9.70
C THR A 408 3.25 29.22 -9.34
N PRO A 409 3.89 30.26 -9.89
CA PRO A 409 3.68 31.65 -9.46
C PRO A 409 2.27 32.21 -9.74
N CYS A 410 1.49 31.52 -10.56
CA CYS A 410 0.14 31.91 -10.94
C CYS A 410 -0.71 30.67 -11.26
N GLU A 411 -2.03 30.82 -11.31
CA GLU A 411 -2.92 29.71 -11.68
C GLU A 411 -2.87 29.37 -13.17
N ASN A 412 -2.56 30.35 -14.03
CA ASN A 412 -2.52 30.18 -15.48
C ASN A 412 -1.10 29.82 -15.92
N ILE A 413 -0.64 28.63 -15.55
CA ILE A 413 0.71 28.18 -15.91
C ILE A 413 0.79 27.78 -17.38
N ASN A 414 1.95 28.03 -18.00
CA ASN A 414 2.30 27.57 -19.32
C ASN A 414 2.66 26.06 -19.25
N SER A 415 1.64 25.21 -19.16
CA SER A 415 1.78 23.76 -19.09
C SER A 415 0.50 23.07 -19.59
N PRO A 416 0.59 21.92 -20.28
CA PRO A 416 -0.59 21.11 -20.59
C PRO A 416 -1.20 20.49 -19.32
N VAL A 417 -0.44 20.38 -18.23
CA VAL A 417 -0.93 19.98 -16.90
C VAL A 417 -1.29 21.25 -16.13
N PRO A 418 -2.55 21.46 -15.72
CA PRO A 418 -2.97 22.65 -14.99
C PRO A 418 -2.39 22.74 -13.57
N ALA A 419 -2.22 23.96 -13.04
CA ALA A 419 -1.74 24.18 -11.66
C ALA A 419 -2.75 23.74 -10.58
N LYS A 420 -4.04 23.72 -10.92
CA LYS A 420 -5.15 23.34 -10.04
C LYS A 420 -6.22 22.62 -10.84
N PRO A 421 -6.99 21.71 -10.22
CA PRO A 421 -8.10 21.06 -10.89
C PRO A 421 -9.21 22.08 -11.18
N LYS A 422 -9.71 22.09 -12.43
CA LYS A 422 -10.76 23.01 -12.86
C LYS A 422 -11.67 22.36 -13.90
N ARG A 423 -12.95 22.72 -13.90
CA ARG A 423 -13.95 22.24 -14.87
C ARG A 423 -14.64 23.36 -15.64
N PRO A 424 -14.69 23.31 -16.99
CA PRO A 424 -13.98 22.34 -17.85
C PRO A 424 -12.45 22.47 -17.69
N SER A 425 -11.73 21.36 -17.86
CA SER A 425 -10.27 21.37 -17.73
C SER A 425 -9.64 22.24 -18.82
N PRO A 426 -8.69 23.13 -18.47
CA PRO A 426 -7.96 23.93 -19.44
C PRO A 426 -6.88 23.12 -20.18
N SER A 427 -6.59 21.88 -19.74
CA SER A 427 -5.61 21.02 -20.39
C SER A 427 -5.96 20.78 -21.87
N PRO A 428 -4.99 20.80 -22.79
CA PRO A 428 -5.21 20.38 -24.17
C PRO A 428 -5.40 18.85 -24.29
N ILE A 429 -4.97 18.09 -23.28
CA ILE A 429 -5.15 16.63 -23.20
C ILE A 429 -6.61 16.34 -22.83
N LYS A 430 -7.27 15.49 -23.63
CA LYS A 430 -8.69 15.10 -23.48
C LYS A 430 -8.85 13.62 -23.16
N HIS A 431 -7.85 12.81 -23.47
CA HIS A 431 -7.84 11.38 -23.20
C HIS A 431 -6.59 11.02 -22.39
N VAL A 432 -6.79 10.32 -21.29
CA VAL A 432 -5.72 9.76 -20.47
C VAL A 432 -5.87 8.24 -20.49
N ILE A 433 -4.79 7.53 -20.77
CA ILE A 433 -4.73 6.07 -20.73
C ILE A 433 -3.65 5.68 -19.72
N LEU A 434 -4.00 4.85 -18.74
CA LEU A 434 -3.06 4.20 -17.83
C LEU A 434 -2.95 2.72 -18.21
N ILE A 435 -1.76 2.30 -18.62
CA ILE A 435 -1.46 0.90 -18.94
C ILE A 435 -0.67 0.32 -17.77
N ILE A 436 -1.18 -0.79 -17.23
CA ILE A 436 -0.57 -1.55 -16.15
C ILE A 436 0.00 -2.85 -16.73
N ARG A 437 1.21 -3.20 -16.29
CA ARG A 437 1.93 -4.45 -16.60
C ARG A 437 2.39 -5.12 -15.31
N GLU A 438 3.08 -6.27 -15.42
CA GLU A 438 3.40 -7.13 -14.28
C GLU A 438 4.89 -7.50 -14.13
N ASN A 439 5.22 -7.88 -12.90
CA ASN A 439 6.10 -7.22 -11.93
C ASN A 439 7.60 -7.12 -12.31
N LYS A 440 8.12 -5.90 -12.53
CA LYS A 440 9.53 -5.67 -12.89
C LYS A 440 10.10 -4.42 -12.25
N THR A 441 11.35 -4.51 -11.84
CA THR A 441 12.11 -3.32 -11.46
C THR A 441 12.69 -2.62 -12.68
N TYR A 442 13.05 -1.35 -12.51
CA TYR A 442 13.65 -0.54 -13.57
C TYR A 442 14.91 -1.19 -14.16
N ASP A 443 15.87 -1.62 -13.34
CA ASP A 443 17.11 -2.22 -13.87
C ASP A 443 16.90 -3.57 -14.56
N GLN A 444 15.87 -4.33 -14.19
CA GLN A 444 15.57 -5.61 -14.86
C GLN A 444 15.21 -5.43 -16.32
N TYR A 445 14.55 -4.32 -16.67
CA TYR A 445 14.08 -4.00 -18.02
C TYR A 445 14.99 -3.01 -18.72
N LEU A 446 15.30 -1.88 -18.09
CA LEU A 446 15.98 -0.73 -18.68
C LEU A 446 17.40 -0.53 -18.11
N GLY A 447 17.97 -1.53 -17.44
CA GLY A 447 19.33 -1.49 -16.92
C GLY A 447 20.40 -1.25 -18.00
N ASP A 448 20.10 -1.62 -19.26
CA ASP A 448 20.92 -1.41 -20.46
C ASP A 448 20.58 -0.12 -21.24
N LEU A 449 19.66 0.71 -20.73
CA LEU A 449 19.29 1.99 -21.35
C LEU A 449 20.33 3.08 -21.05
N GLU A 450 21.07 3.50 -22.07
CA GLU A 450 22.06 4.57 -21.97
C GLU A 450 21.44 5.93 -21.59
N GLY A 451 22.19 6.76 -20.85
CA GLY A 451 21.78 8.11 -20.47
C GLY A 451 20.79 8.18 -19.30
N THR A 452 20.61 7.07 -18.58
CA THR A 452 19.78 6.96 -17.38
C THR A 452 20.60 6.45 -16.20
N GLU A 453 20.09 6.62 -14.98
CA GLU A 453 20.66 6.04 -13.77
C GLU A 453 20.34 4.53 -13.72
N ALA A 454 21.03 3.72 -14.52
CA ALA A 454 20.75 2.30 -14.74
C ALA A 454 21.97 1.40 -14.48
N ASP A 455 21.74 0.16 -14.02
CA ASP A 455 22.79 -0.86 -13.88
C ASP A 455 22.60 -2.04 -14.84
N LYS A 456 23.41 -2.05 -15.90
CA LYS A 456 23.42 -3.11 -16.93
C LYS A 456 23.71 -4.51 -16.40
N ASN A 457 24.30 -4.64 -15.21
CA ASN A 457 24.61 -5.95 -14.62
C ASN A 457 23.37 -6.64 -14.05
N LEU A 458 22.30 -5.87 -13.81
CA LEU A 458 21.05 -6.37 -13.25
C LEU A 458 19.98 -6.64 -14.33
N VAL A 459 20.29 -6.37 -15.60
CA VAL A 459 19.39 -6.59 -16.74
C VAL A 459 19.03 -8.06 -16.86
N GLN A 460 17.72 -8.31 -16.90
CA GLN A 460 17.16 -9.64 -17.08
C GLN A 460 16.41 -9.75 -18.41
N PHE A 461 15.67 -8.69 -18.78
CA PHE A 461 14.85 -8.62 -19.99
C PHE A 461 15.17 -7.34 -20.79
N GLY A 462 16.44 -7.18 -21.15
CA GLY A 462 16.94 -6.02 -21.92
C GLY A 462 16.38 -5.93 -23.34
N GLU A 463 16.97 -5.06 -24.15
CA GLU A 463 16.38 -4.59 -25.42
C GLU A 463 16.04 -5.70 -26.44
N ASP A 464 16.74 -6.84 -26.40
CA ASP A 464 16.42 -7.98 -27.27
C ASP A 464 15.05 -8.61 -26.97
N TYR A 465 14.57 -8.51 -25.73
CA TYR A 465 13.27 -9.00 -25.29
C TYR A 465 12.20 -7.91 -25.34
N THR A 466 12.57 -6.67 -25.03
CA THR A 466 11.65 -5.53 -24.85
C THR A 466 11.96 -4.33 -25.78
N PRO A 467 12.09 -4.53 -27.11
CA PRO A 467 12.53 -3.48 -28.02
C PRO A 467 11.57 -2.29 -28.09
N ASN A 468 10.26 -2.48 -27.90
CA ASN A 468 9.29 -1.38 -27.92
C ASN A 468 9.41 -0.51 -26.66
N THR A 469 9.50 -1.12 -25.48
CA THR A 469 9.71 -0.43 -24.20
C THR A 469 10.97 0.44 -24.27
N HIS A 470 12.08 -0.12 -24.77
CA HIS A 470 13.34 0.61 -24.97
C HIS A 470 13.22 1.76 -25.98
N LYS A 471 12.57 1.52 -27.13
CA LYS A 471 12.34 2.57 -28.14
C LYS A 471 11.46 3.68 -27.60
N LEU A 472 10.39 3.36 -26.88
CA LEU A 472 9.49 4.33 -26.25
C LEU A 472 10.24 5.17 -25.20
N ALA A 473 11.06 4.54 -24.36
CA ALA A 473 11.88 5.22 -23.37
C ALA A 473 12.88 6.21 -24.00
N ARG A 474 13.40 5.90 -25.20
CA ARG A 474 14.30 6.81 -25.95
C ARG A 474 13.57 7.90 -26.74
N GLU A 475 12.38 7.63 -27.24
CA GLU A 475 11.64 8.57 -28.10
C GLU A 475 10.78 9.54 -27.30
N PHE A 476 10.28 9.13 -26.14
CA PHE A 476 9.38 9.92 -25.30
C PHE A 476 10.03 10.20 -23.93
N VAL A 477 9.26 10.19 -22.85
CA VAL A 477 9.74 10.39 -21.50
C VAL A 477 9.86 9.05 -20.78
N ASN A 478 11.04 8.84 -20.21
CA ASN A 478 11.32 7.78 -19.24
C ASN A 478 11.67 8.39 -17.88
N PHE A 479 11.29 7.71 -16.80
CA PHE A 479 11.56 8.15 -15.43
C PHE A 479 12.47 7.14 -14.74
N ASP A 480 13.72 7.52 -14.47
CA ASP A 480 14.70 6.65 -13.80
C ASP A 480 14.72 6.78 -12.27
N ASN A 481 13.79 7.58 -11.74
CA ASN A 481 13.55 7.83 -10.32
C ASN A 481 12.04 7.73 -9.99
N CYS A 482 11.38 6.71 -10.55
CA CYS A 482 9.97 6.41 -10.35
C CYS A 482 9.78 5.12 -9.54
N TYR A 483 8.86 5.14 -8.56
CA TYR A 483 8.70 4.04 -7.61
C TYR A 483 7.26 3.53 -7.54
N ALA A 484 7.12 2.23 -7.33
CA ALA A 484 5.87 1.60 -6.94
C ALA A 484 5.74 1.63 -5.41
N ASP A 485 4.58 2.01 -4.89
CA ASP A 485 4.34 2.14 -3.44
C ASP A 485 3.96 0.80 -2.77
N SER A 486 4.33 -0.33 -3.37
CA SER A 486 3.85 -1.68 -3.07
C SER A 486 4.96 -2.71 -2.84
N GLU A 487 4.71 -3.65 -1.92
CA GLU A 487 5.56 -4.83 -1.72
C GLU A 487 5.01 -6.10 -2.40
N VAL A 488 3.71 -6.15 -2.65
CA VAL A 488 2.99 -7.24 -3.33
C VAL A 488 1.98 -6.69 -4.34
N SER A 489 1.59 -7.51 -5.32
CA SER A 489 0.71 -7.10 -6.44
C SER A 489 -0.64 -6.56 -5.96
N VAL A 490 -1.30 -7.19 -4.99
CA VAL A 490 -2.54 -6.63 -4.42
C VAL A 490 -2.38 -5.19 -3.89
N GLN A 491 -1.26 -4.85 -3.25
CA GLN A 491 -0.99 -3.47 -2.85
C GLN A 491 -0.75 -2.59 -4.08
N GLY A 492 -0.02 -3.08 -5.07
CA GLY A 492 0.21 -2.40 -6.35
C GLY A 492 -1.08 -1.97 -7.02
N HIS A 493 -2.02 -2.90 -7.17
CA HIS A 493 -3.36 -2.62 -7.70
C HIS A 493 -4.16 -1.66 -6.82
N MET A 494 -4.06 -1.75 -5.48
CA MET A 494 -4.70 -0.77 -4.58
C MET A 494 -4.17 0.65 -4.82
N TRP A 495 -2.85 0.83 -4.90
CA TRP A 495 -2.26 2.12 -5.22
C TRP A 495 -2.62 2.60 -6.63
N LEU A 496 -2.67 1.68 -7.59
CA LEU A 496 -3.03 1.97 -8.97
C LEU A 496 -4.52 2.11 -9.23
N THR A 497 -5.39 1.92 -8.23
CA THR A 497 -6.84 2.12 -8.39
C THR A 497 -7.45 3.02 -7.32
N ALA A 498 -6.71 3.35 -6.26
CA ALA A 498 -7.16 4.23 -5.19
C ALA A 498 -6.11 5.27 -4.75
N SER A 499 -4.85 5.18 -5.17
CA SER A 499 -3.74 6.00 -4.63
C SER A 499 -3.57 5.90 -3.11
N ILE A 500 -4.02 4.77 -2.53
CA ILE A 500 -3.81 4.37 -1.14
C ILE A 500 -4.01 2.85 -1.03
N SER A 501 -3.24 2.21 -0.15
CA SER A 501 -3.51 0.87 0.35
C SER A 501 -3.93 1.02 1.82
N ASN A 502 -5.14 0.57 2.17
CA ASN A 502 -5.63 0.73 3.54
C ASN A 502 -4.94 -0.23 4.51
N ASP A 503 -5.02 0.03 5.82
CA ASP A 503 -4.26 -0.77 6.80
C ASP A 503 -4.66 -2.26 6.79
N TYR A 504 -5.93 -2.56 6.46
CA TYR A 504 -6.37 -3.93 6.17
C TYR A 504 -5.51 -4.58 5.10
N VAL A 505 -5.43 -3.97 3.93
CA VAL A 505 -4.62 -4.52 2.83
C VAL A 505 -3.14 -4.53 3.20
N GLU A 506 -2.61 -3.55 3.92
CA GLU A 506 -1.18 -3.52 4.34
C GLU A 506 -0.78 -4.67 5.28
N ARG A 507 -1.73 -5.24 6.04
CA ARG A 507 -1.46 -6.28 7.05
C ARG A 507 -2.01 -7.65 6.68
N ALA A 508 -3.14 -7.72 6.00
CA ALA A 508 -3.87 -8.96 5.77
C ALA A 508 -3.13 -9.91 4.80
N TRP A 509 -2.40 -9.37 3.82
CA TRP A 509 -1.64 -10.17 2.87
C TRP A 509 -0.55 -11.05 3.54
N LEU A 510 0.02 -10.58 4.67
CA LEU A 510 0.98 -11.34 5.48
C LEU A 510 0.38 -12.63 6.09
N GLY A 511 -0.94 -12.67 6.27
CA GLY A 511 -1.70 -13.87 6.62
C GLY A 511 -2.26 -14.63 5.40
N ALA A 512 -2.37 -13.95 4.25
CA ALA A 512 -2.92 -14.49 3.00
C ALA A 512 -1.95 -15.43 2.26
N GLU A 513 -0.62 -15.30 2.46
CA GLU A 513 0.36 -16.29 1.95
C GLU A 513 0.07 -17.71 2.49
N GLY A 514 -0.60 -17.84 3.64
CA GLY A 514 -1.13 -19.10 4.18
C GLY A 514 -2.44 -19.60 3.52
N GLY A 515 -3.03 -18.83 2.60
CA GLY A 515 -4.23 -19.17 1.83
C GLY A 515 -5.55 -19.05 2.57
N ARG A 516 -5.63 -18.26 3.64
CA ARG A 516 -6.81 -18.19 4.53
C ARG A 516 -7.56 -16.86 4.52
N ILE A 517 -6.98 -15.81 3.96
CA ILE A 517 -7.62 -14.50 3.78
C ILE A 517 -8.03 -14.37 2.30
N PHE A 518 -9.26 -13.94 2.05
CA PHE A 518 -9.81 -13.74 0.70
C PHE A 518 -9.12 -12.53 0.04
N LEU A 519 -9.05 -12.49 -1.30
CA LEU A 519 -8.30 -11.48 -2.06
C LEU A 519 -8.57 -10.04 -1.55
N PRO A 520 -7.61 -9.42 -0.85
CA PRO A 520 -7.75 -8.05 -0.37
C PRO A 520 -8.01 -7.11 -1.56
N GLY A 521 -8.79 -6.05 -1.37
CA GLY A 521 -9.17 -5.12 -2.46
C GLY A 521 -10.42 -5.51 -3.27
N ILE A 522 -10.91 -6.75 -3.17
CA ILE A 522 -12.24 -7.16 -3.69
C ILE A 522 -13.29 -7.17 -2.58
N GLU A 523 -12.94 -7.51 -1.34
CA GLU A 523 -13.88 -7.54 -0.22
C GLU A 523 -14.06 -6.19 0.51
N PRO A 524 -15.17 -5.97 1.23
CA PRO A 524 -15.48 -4.70 1.89
C PRO A 524 -14.41 -4.13 2.85
N ALA A 525 -13.70 -5.01 3.55
CA ALA A 525 -12.63 -4.62 4.48
C ALA A 525 -11.46 -3.92 3.78
N GLY A 526 -11.18 -4.28 2.52
CA GLY A 526 -10.11 -3.69 1.71
C GLY A 526 -10.52 -2.43 0.93
N TYR A 527 -11.80 -2.05 0.91
CA TYR A 527 -12.19 -0.81 0.22
C TYR A 527 -11.69 0.41 1.01
N PRO A 528 -10.98 1.38 0.43
CA PRO A 528 -10.60 2.56 1.20
C PRO A 528 -11.82 3.49 1.39
N ALA A 529 -11.79 4.38 2.39
CA ALA A 529 -12.99 5.09 2.86
C ALA A 529 -13.69 5.98 1.82
N ASN A 530 -12.95 6.58 0.87
CA ASN A 530 -13.50 7.38 -0.22
C ASN A 530 -13.75 6.55 -1.50
N ASP A 531 -13.72 5.21 -1.40
CA ASP A 531 -13.71 4.27 -2.52
C ASP A 531 -12.49 4.44 -3.45
N PHE A 532 -12.53 3.74 -4.57
CA PHE A 532 -11.52 3.75 -5.61
C PHE A 532 -11.65 4.97 -6.53
N PHE A 533 -10.59 5.25 -7.28
CA PHE A 533 -10.50 6.32 -8.27
C PHE A 533 -11.63 6.26 -9.30
N PHE A 534 -12.09 5.07 -9.69
CA PHE A 534 -13.22 4.89 -10.61
C PHE A 534 -14.52 5.48 -10.05
N HIS A 535 -14.80 5.28 -8.75
CA HIS A 535 -15.94 5.88 -8.08
C HIS A 535 -15.78 7.39 -7.98
N HIS A 536 -14.55 7.86 -7.74
CA HIS A 536 -14.23 9.28 -7.76
C HIS A 536 -14.49 9.93 -9.13
N LEU A 537 -14.05 9.29 -10.21
CA LEU A 537 -14.34 9.71 -11.59
C LEU A 537 -15.84 9.71 -11.87
N TYR A 538 -16.55 8.64 -11.48
CA TYR A 538 -17.99 8.50 -11.65
C TYR A 538 -18.77 9.61 -10.95
N ARG A 539 -18.45 9.90 -9.68
CA ARG A 539 -19.08 10.99 -8.89
C ARG A 539 -18.87 12.36 -9.53
N HIS A 540 -17.72 12.56 -10.17
CA HIS A 540 -17.45 13.78 -10.91
C HIS A 540 -17.89 13.70 -12.39
N GLY A 541 -18.66 12.71 -12.81
CA GLY A 541 -19.16 12.62 -14.18
C GLY A 541 -18.08 12.48 -15.26
N ILE A 542 -16.87 12.03 -14.90
CA ILE A 542 -15.85 11.63 -15.88
C ILE A 542 -16.24 10.28 -16.45
N LYS A 543 -16.24 10.18 -17.78
CA LYS A 543 -16.49 8.91 -18.47
C LYS A 543 -15.19 8.14 -18.57
N PHE A 544 -15.18 6.91 -18.07
CA PHE A 544 -14.03 6.04 -18.12
C PHE A 544 -14.37 4.65 -18.66
N LEU A 545 -13.34 3.88 -19.01
CA LEU A 545 -13.47 2.48 -19.41
C LEU A 545 -12.29 1.67 -18.88
N VAL A 546 -12.57 0.50 -18.32
CA VAL A 546 -11.57 -0.39 -17.72
C VAL A 546 -11.47 -1.69 -18.52
N TYR A 547 -10.24 -2.09 -18.83
CA TYR A 547 -9.88 -3.35 -19.47
C TYR A 547 -9.01 -4.19 -18.52
N GLY A 548 -9.60 -5.19 -17.87
CA GLY A 548 -8.86 -6.23 -17.15
C GLY A 548 -8.42 -5.92 -15.72
N GLU A 549 -8.97 -4.91 -15.05
CA GLU A 549 -8.64 -4.60 -13.64
C GLU A 549 -9.80 -5.00 -12.72
N ALA A 550 -9.52 -5.85 -11.73
CA ALA A 550 -10.51 -6.37 -10.80
C ALA A 550 -10.67 -5.48 -9.56
N VAL A 551 -9.56 -4.96 -9.04
CA VAL A 551 -9.54 -4.14 -7.83
C VAL A 551 -10.32 -2.85 -8.10
N GLY A 552 -11.28 -2.56 -7.21
CA GLY A 552 -12.13 -1.38 -7.33
C GLY A 552 -13.18 -1.41 -8.43
N THR A 553 -13.30 -2.46 -9.25
CA THR A 553 -14.35 -2.54 -10.29
C THR A 553 -15.27 -3.74 -10.15
N LEU A 554 -14.74 -4.89 -9.70
CA LEU A 554 -15.42 -6.17 -9.82
C LEU A 554 -16.74 -6.23 -9.06
N SER A 555 -16.74 -5.66 -7.84
CA SER A 555 -17.91 -5.63 -6.97
C SER A 555 -19.05 -4.83 -7.58
N ASP A 556 -18.78 -3.66 -8.16
CA ASP A 556 -19.75 -2.82 -8.85
C ASP A 556 -20.08 -3.32 -10.27
N PHE A 557 -19.29 -4.24 -10.83
CA PHE A 557 -19.60 -4.88 -12.11
C PHE A 557 -20.57 -6.05 -11.95
N TYR A 558 -20.28 -6.94 -11.00
CA TYR A 558 -21.11 -8.13 -10.73
C TYR A 558 -22.22 -7.91 -9.70
N GLY A 559 -22.16 -6.82 -8.91
CA GLY A 559 -23.05 -6.54 -7.79
C GLY A 559 -22.73 -7.39 -6.56
N LEU A 560 -21.44 -7.58 -6.27
CA LEU A 560 -20.96 -8.32 -5.11
C LEU A 560 -21.11 -7.48 -3.84
N PHE A 561 -21.27 -8.14 -2.70
CA PHE A 561 -21.36 -7.50 -1.38
C PHE A 561 -22.44 -6.40 -1.28
N GLY A 562 -23.55 -6.60 -1.99
CA GLY A 562 -24.67 -5.65 -2.04
C GLY A 562 -24.41 -4.37 -2.83
N ARG A 563 -23.30 -4.27 -3.57
CA ARG A 563 -23.04 -3.10 -4.42
C ARG A 563 -24.02 -3.02 -5.59
N GLU A 564 -24.41 -1.81 -5.93
CA GLU A 564 -25.16 -1.54 -7.15
C GLU A 564 -24.28 -1.77 -8.39
N LYS A 565 -24.89 -2.23 -9.49
CA LYS A 565 -24.16 -2.56 -10.73
C LYS A 565 -23.80 -1.33 -11.57
N ILE A 566 -23.24 -0.29 -10.95
CA ILE A 566 -23.01 1.02 -11.57
C ILE A 566 -21.91 0.99 -12.65
N PHE A 567 -21.05 -0.03 -12.67
CA PHE A 567 -19.94 -0.13 -13.61
C PHE A 567 -20.18 -1.02 -14.82
N LYS A 568 -21.41 -1.48 -15.05
CA LYS A 568 -21.76 -2.33 -16.20
C LYS A 568 -21.36 -1.71 -17.56
N ASP A 569 -21.42 -0.39 -17.71
CA ASP A 569 -21.05 0.34 -18.93
C ASP A 569 -19.63 0.93 -18.90
N TYR A 570 -18.86 0.63 -17.83
CA TYR A 570 -17.54 1.18 -17.54
C TYR A 570 -16.44 0.11 -17.47
N VAL A 571 -16.79 -1.17 -17.47
CA VAL A 571 -15.86 -2.30 -17.55
C VAL A 571 -16.17 -3.10 -18.81
N ASP A 572 -15.16 -3.40 -19.63
CA ASP A 572 -15.37 -4.26 -20.81
C ASP A 572 -15.36 -5.74 -20.41
N GLY A 573 -16.55 -6.30 -20.17
CA GLY A 573 -16.72 -7.72 -19.89
C GLY A 573 -16.30 -8.66 -21.04
N ASN A 574 -16.06 -8.16 -22.25
CA ASN A 574 -15.57 -8.93 -23.40
C ASN A 574 -14.06 -8.77 -23.64
N TRP A 575 -13.34 -8.14 -22.72
CA TRP A 575 -11.87 -8.10 -22.77
C TRP A 575 -11.31 -9.51 -22.98
N PRO A 576 -10.39 -9.74 -23.95
CA PRO A 576 -9.83 -11.07 -24.17
C PRO A 576 -9.17 -11.62 -22.90
N GLY A 577 -9.67 -12.77 -22.44
CA GLY A 577 -9.29 -13.36 -21.16
C GLY A 577 -10.26 -13.08 -20.00
N GLY A 578 -11.28 -12.26 -20.21
CA GLY A 578 -12.26 -11.86 -19.21
C GLY A 578 -11.91 -10.53 -18.52
N PRO A 579 -12.79 -10.02 -17.64
CA PRO A 579 -12.62 -8.71 -17.00
C PRO A 579 -11.57 -8.69 -15.88
N ILE A 580 -10.93 -9.81 -15.56
CA ILE A 580 -9.98 -9.96 -14.46
C ILE A 580 -8.62 -10.37 -15.04
N TRP A 581 -8.35 -11.68 -15.10
CA TRP A 581 -7.02 -12.20 -15.32
C TRP A 581 -7.05 -13.49 -16.10
N ASN A 582 -6.18 -13.57 -17.12
CA ASN A 582 -5.97 -14.81 -17.86
C ASN A 582 -4.68 -14.72 -18.70
N MET A 583 -3.57 -15.21 -18.15
CA MET A 583 -2.30 -15.29 -18.88
C MET A 583 -2.27 -16.31 -20.04
N GLY A 584 -3.36 -17.07 -20.24
CA GLY A 584 -3.50 -17.97 -21.39
C GLY A 584 -3.81 -17.24 -22.70
N VAL A 585 -4.19 -15.95 -22.62
CA VAL A 585 -4.43 -15.09 -23.77
C VAL A 585 -3.23 -14.18 -23.97
N LYS A 586 -2.76 -14.08 -25.21
CA LYS A 586 -1.69 -13.16 -25.59
C LYS A 586 -2.08 -11.70 -25.41
N ASP A 587 -1.16 -10.88 -24.95
CA ASP A 587 -1.35 -9.43 -24.88
C ASP A 587 -1.43 -8.82 -26.27
N GLU A 588 -0.81 -9.42 -27.29
CA GLU A 588 -1.01 -9.02 -28.68
C GLU A 588 -2.50 -9.09 -29.08
N VAL A 589 -3.23 -10.11 -28.62
CA VAL A 589 -4.67 -10.27 -28.89
C VAL A 589 -5.47 -9.17 -28.20
N ARG A 590 -5.09 -8.82 -26.97
CA ARG A 590 -5.67 -7.71 -26.19
C ARG A 590 -5.46 -6.36 -26.87
N ALA A 591 -4.22 -6.07 -27.28
CA ALA A 591 -3.89 -4.87 -28.05
C ALA A 591 -4.72 -4.77 -29.32
N ARG A 592 -4.75 -5.83 -30.14
CA ARG A 592 -5.55 -5.84 -31.39
C ARG A 592 -7.06 -5.71 -31.13
N TYR A 593 -7.56 -6.23 -30.01
CA TYR A 593 -8.95 -6.04 -29.61
C TYR A 593 -9.23 -4.58 -29.25
N PHE A 594 -8.38 -3.94 -28.45
CA PHE A 594 -8.50 -2.53 -28.12
C PHE A 594 -8.47 -1.65 -29.38
N LEU A 595 -7.55 -1.91 -30.32
CA LEU A 595 -7.44 -1.14 -31.56
C LEU A 595 -8.72 -1.20 -32.43
N LYS A 596 -9.46 -2.32 -32.42
CA LYS A 596 -10.77 -2.41 -33.09
C LYS A 596 -11.84 -1.55 -32.41
N LYS A 597 -11.62 -1.18 -31.15
CA LYS A 597 -12.49 -0.36 -30.31
C LYS A 597 -11.94 1.03 -30.05
N LEU A 598 -10.94 1.49 -30.80
CA LEU A 598 -10.29 2.78 -30.57
C LEU A 598 -11.27 3.96 -30.55
N GLU A 599 -12.36 3.84 -31.31
CA GLU A 599 -13.47 4.79 -31.34
C GLU A 599 -14.22 4.96 -30.00
N GLU A 600 -14.02 4.06 -29.03
CA GLU A 600 -14.48 4.27 -27.65
C GLU A 600 -13.91 5.55 -27.04
N LEU A 601 -12.71 5.99 -27.46
CA LEU A 601 -12.12 7.25 -26.99
C LEU A 601 -13.04 8.45 -27.24
N LEU A 602 -13.90 8.46 -28.27
CA LEU A 602 -14.91 9.51 -28.45
C LEU A 602 -15.81 9.74 -27.22
N ARG A 603 -15.99 8.71 -26.40
CA ARG A 603 -16.93 8.68 -25.27
C ARG A 603 -16.23 8.61 -23.92
N ARG A 604 -14.91 8.41 -23.90
CA ARG A 604 -14.13 8.13 -22.68
C ARG A 604 -13.00 9.14 -22.53
N THR A 605 -12.90 9.73 -21.34
CA THR A 605 -11.84 10.67 -20.96
C THR A 605 -10.68 9.94 -20.28
N PHE A 606 -10.97 8.85 -19.58
CA PHE A 606 -9.97 8.01 -18.90
C PHE A 606 -10.11 6.55 -19.32
N ILE A 607 -9.01 5.86 -19.55
CA ILE A 607 -8.97 4.41 -19.78
C ILE A 607 -7.90 3.81 -18.87
N LEU A 608 -8.22 2.67 -18.26
CA LEU A 608 -7.23 1.80 -17.63
C LEU A 608 -7.17 0.46 -18.38
N MET A 609 -5.96 -0.04 -18.62
CA MET A 609 -5.72 -1.27 -19.37
C MET A 609 -4.65 -2.12 -18.70
N LEU A 610 -4.98 -3.37 -18.39
CA LEU A 610 -4.02 -4.37 -17.91
C LEU A 610 -3.49 -5.22 -19.08
N LEU A 611 -2.17 -5.30 -19.20
CA LEU A 611 -1.44 -6.23 -20.06
C LEU A 611 -0.60 -7.16 -19.17
N PRO A 612 -1.14 -8.33 -18.76
CA PRO A 612 -0.58 -9.09 -17.65
C PRO A 612 0.51 -10.12 -18.00
N ASN A 613 0.81 -10.38 -19.28
CA ASN A 613 1.60 -11.58 -19.63
C ASN A 613 3.07 -11.52 -19.20
N ASP A 614 3.63 -10.34 -18.90
CA ASP A 614 4.98 -10.26 -18.36
C ASP A 614 5.10 -10.73 -16.90
N HIS A 615 4.00 -11.08 -16.24
CA HIS A 615 3.99 -11.88 -15.01
C HIS A 615 4.62 -13.27 -15.21
N THR A 616 4.39 -13.89 -16.39
CA THR A 616 4.84 -15.24 -16.78
C THR A 616 4.27 -16.42 -15.96
N TYR A 617 4.42 -17.63 -16.50
CA TYR A 617 4.16 -18.90 -15.78
C TYR A 617 5.41 -19.48 -15.09
N GLY A 618 6.44 -18.66 -14.87
CA GLY A 618 7.78 -19.13 -14.54
C GLY A 618 8.30 -20.05 -15.64
N ILE A 619 8.68 -21.27 -15.28
CA ILE A 619 9.07 -22.30 -16.25
C ILE A 619 8.21 -23.57 -16.13
N SER A 620 6.91 -23.38 -15.89
CA SER A 620 5.95 -24.48 -15.84
C SER A 620 5.94 -25.28 -17.15
N PRO A 621 6.15 -26.61 -17.13
CA PRO A 621 6.18 -27.43 -18.35
C PRO A 621 4.90 -27.32 -19.19
N GLY A 622 5.05 -27.21 -20.51
CA GLY A 622 3.94 -27.05 -21.44
C GLY A 622 3.30 -25.66 -21.48
N LYS A 623 3.81 -24.70 -20.69
CA LYS A 623 3.42 -23.28 -20.76
C LYS A 623 4.39 -22.48 -21.65
N PRO A 624 3.96 -21.31 -22.14
CA PRO A 624 4.88 -20.40 -22.84
C PRO A 624 6.12 -20.08 -22.00
N ALA A 625 7.27 -19.96 -22.67
CA ALA A 625 8.53 -19.58 -22.03
C ALA A 625 8.46 -18.11 -21.57
N PRO A 626 9.13 -17.76 -20.45
CA PRO A 626 9.03 -16.42 -19.87
C PRO A 626 9.49 -15.33 -20.84
N GLU A 627 10.54 -15.57 -21.63
CA GLU A 627 10.98 -14.60 -22.65
C GLU A 627 9.95 -14.39 -23.78
N SER A 628 9.16 -15.42 -24.12
CA SER A 628 8.12 -15.30 -25.14
C SER A 628 6.94 -14.48 -24.64
N MET A 629 6.62 -14.59 -23.34
CA MET A 629 5.53 -13.84 -22.72
C MET A 629 5.89 -12.37 -22.51
N VAL A 630 7.11 -12.08 -22.05
CA VAL A 630 7.60 -10.70 -21.92
C VAL A 630 7.68 -10.02 -23.29
N SER A 631 8.13 -10.73 -24.33
CA SER A 631 8.20 -10.17 -25.69
C SER A 631 6.81 -9.99 -26.33
N ASP A 632 5.83 -10.85 -26.01
CA ASP A 632 4.42 -10.68 -26.40
C ASP A 632 3.81 -9.42 -25.78
N ASN A 633 4.04 -9.22 -24.48
CA ASN A 633 3.61 -8.04 -23.74
C ASN A 633 4.24 -6.75 -24.28
N ASP A 634 5.56 -6.73 -24.51
CA ASP A 634 6.26 -5.58 -25.09
C ASP A 634 5.72 -5.19 -26.47
N TYR A 635 5.49 -6.19 -27.33
CA TYR A 635 4.91 -5.94 -28.66
C TYR A 635 3.47 -5.44 -28.57
N ALA A 636 2.67 -5.95 -27.64
CA ALA A 636 1.32 -5.48 -27.38
C ALA A 636 1.32 -3.99 -27.00
N LEU A 637 2.22 -3.57 -26.11
CA LEU A 637 2.43 -2.16 -25.77
C LEU A 637 2.76 -1.34 -27.03
N GLY A 638 3.72 -1.80 -27.83
CA GLY A 638 4.09 -1.17 -29.09
C GLY A 638 2.90 -0.97 -30.04
N LEU A 639 2.08 -2.02 -30.24
CA LEU A 639 0.89 -1.99 -31.08
C LEU A 639 -0.16 -0.99 -30.57
N VAL A 640 -0.39 -0.94 -29.26
CA VAL A 640 -1.33 0.02 -28.65
C VAL A 640 -0.87 1.45 -28.95
N ILE A 641 0.40 1.76 -28.71
CA ILE A 641 0.95 3.11 -28.93
C ILE A 641 0.98 3.47 -30.43
N GLU A 642 1.39 2.55 -31.30
CA GLU A 642 1.37 2.75 -32.75
C GLU A 642 -0.03 3.09 -33.24
N GLY A 643 -1.03 2.26 -32.87
CA GLY A 643 -2.41 2.48 -33.29
C GLY A 643 -3.02 3.77 -32.74
N LEU A 644 -2.68 4.16 -31.50
CA LEU A 644 -3.08 5.44 -30.91
C LEU A 644 -2.45 6.61 -31.67
N SER A 645 -1.15 6.56 -31.92
CA SER A 645 -0.39 7.65 -32.52
C SER A 645 -0.73 7.92 -33.98
N HIS A 646 -1.20 6.90 -34.70
CA HIS A 646 -1.75 7.02 -36.05
C HIS A 646 -3.23 7.44 -36.10
N SER A 647 -3.88 7.54 -34.93
CA SER A 647 -5.30 7.87 -34.85
C SER A 647 -5.56 9.37 -34.72
N ARG A 648 -6.81 9.77 -34.95
CA ARG A 648 -7.27 11.14 -34.72
C ARG A 648 -7.21 11.61 -33.25
N PHE A 649 -7.08 10.68 -32.31
CA PHE A 649 -7.02 10.95 -30.87
C PHE A 649 -5.60 11.26 -30.40
N TRP A 650 -4.57 10.99 -31.22
CA TRP A 650 -3.18 11.20 -30.82
C TRP A 650 -2.93 12.61 -30.29
N LYS A 651 -3.49 13.61 -30.99
CA LYS A 651 -3.30 15.04 -30.75
C LYS A 651 -3.71 15.54 -29.35
N ASP A 652 -4.50 14.77 -28.61
CA ASP A 652 -5.04 15.11 -27.30
C ASP A 652 -5.03 13.92 -26.33
N THR A 653 -4.14 12.94 -26.55
CA THR A 653 -3.96 11.77 -25.67
C THR A 653 -2.65 11.84 -24.88
N ALA A 654 -2.70 11.43 -23.61
CA ALA A 654 -1.52 11.07 -22.82
C ALA A 654 -1.64 9.62 -22.33
N VAL A 655 -0.57 8.85 -22.48
CA VAL A 655 -0.49 7.46 -22.02
C VAL A 655 0.60 7.36 -20.96
N PHE A 656 0.23 6.81 -19.81
CA PHE A 656 1.14 6.42 -18.74
C PHE A 656 1.29 4.90 -18.76
N VAL A 657 2.50 4.40 -18.62
CA VAL A 657 2.80 2.96 -18.55
C VAL A 657 3.58 2.69 -17.28
N VAL A 658 3.12 1.73 -16.49
CA VAL A 658 3.74 1.30 -15.23
C VAL A 658 3.66 -0.21 -15.07
N GLU A 659 4.56 -0.77 -14.27
CA GLU A 659 4.33 -2.07 -13.63
C GLU A 659 3.45 -1.88 -12.39
N ASP A 660 2.68 -2.90 -12.00
CA ASP A 660 1.85 -2.90 -10.79
C ASP A 660 2.67 -2.88 -9.50
N ASP A 661 3.74 -3.67 -9.46
CA ASP A 661 4.67 -3.79 -8.35
C ASP A 661 6.05 -4.33 -8.82
N PRO A 662 7.11 -4.23 -8.01
CA PRO A 662 8.46 -4.71 -8.36
C PRO A 662 8.79 -6.12 -7.83
N GLN A 663 8.04 -6.62 -6.87
CA GLN A 663 8.07 -7.96 -6.28
C GLN A 663 9.47 -8.47 -5.92
N SER A 664 10.10 -9.23 -6.80
CA SER A 664 11.42 -9.85 -6.60
C SER A 664 12.44 -9.38 -7.64
N GLY A 665 12.20 -8.21 -8.23
CA GLY A 665 13.09 -7.61 -9.21
C GLY A 665 14.36 -7.04 -8.58
N ALA A 666 15.47 -7.14 -9.31
CA ALA A 666 16.74 -6.59 -8.87
C ALA A 666 16.86 -5.12 -9.26
N ASP A 667 17.30 -4.27 -8.34
CA ASP A 667 17.53 -2.85 -8.60
C ASP A 667 18.65 -2.31 -7.70
N HIS A 668 19.50 -1.44 -8.25
CA HIS A 668 20.66 -0.90 -7.53
C HIS A 668 20.36 0.32 -6.65
N ILE A 669 19.19 0.95 -6.80
CA ILE A 669 18.79 2.13 -6.01
C ILE A 669 17.85 1.71 -4.88
N ASP A 670 16.70 1.17 -5.22
CA ASP A 670 15.72 0.68 -4.26
C ASP A 670 14.87 -0.42 -4.88
N ALA A 671 14.50 -1.42 -4.07
CA ALA A 671 13.65 -2.52 -4.47
C ALA A 671 12.30 -2.08 -5.08
N HIS A 672 11.81 -0.89 -4.77
CA HIS A 672 10.53 -0.36 -5.27
C HIS A 672 10.62 0.35 -6.62
N ARG A 673 11.84 0.57 -7.15
CA ARG A 673 12.00 1.35 -8.38
C ARG A 673 11.45 0.58 -9.58
N THR A 674 10.55 1.20 -10.31
CA THR A 674 9.75 0.55 -11.36
C THR A 674 9.90 1.25 -12.71
N VAL A 675 9.48 0.58 -13.78
CA VAL A 675 9.39 1.18 -15.11
C VAL A 675 8.21 2.15 -15.14
N CYS A 676 8.48 3.40 -15.48
CA CYS A 676 7.46 4.42 -15.73
C CYS A 676 7.75 5.10 -17.05
N LEU A 677 6.74 5.22 -17.92
CA LEU A 677 6.82 5.93 -19.19
C LEU A 677 5.66 6.92 -19.35
N LEU A 678 5.92 8.05 -20.00
CA LEU A 678 4.90 8.99 -20.46
C LEU A 678 5.01 9.17 -21.97
N ILE A 679 3.93 8.86 -22.68
CA ILE A 679 3.82 8.90 -24.13
C ILE A 679 2.68 9.84 -24.53
N SER A 680 3.00 10.92 -25.23
CA SER A 680 2.03 11.94 -25.68
C SER A 680 2.70 12.87 -26.71
N PRO A 681 1.95 13.56 -27.59
CA PRO A 681 2.51 14.70 -28.29
C PRO A 681 3.03 15.78 -27.34
N TYR A 682 2.41 15.91 -26.16
CA TYR A 682 2.80 16.89 -25.14
C TYR A 682 3.91 16.39 -24.21
N ALA A 683 4.38 15.16 -24.37
CA ALA A 683 5.53 14.64 -23.64
C ALA A 683 6.82 15.14 -24.31
N LYS A 684 7.83 15.52 -23.52
CA LYS A 684 9.13 15.86 -24.10
C LYS A 684 9.73 14.65 -24.82
N ARG A 685 10.33 14.88 -25.98
CA ARG A 685 11.00 13.83 -26.76
C ARG A 685 12.41 13.59 -26.24
N GLY A 686 12.80 12.31 -26.14
CA GLY A 686 14.14 11.90 -25.69
C GLY A 686 14.53 12.49 -24.34
N TYR A 687 13.58 12.52 -23.40
CA TYR A 687 13.77 13.15 -22.11
C TYR A 687 13.78 12.11 -20.99
N VAL A 688 14.78 12.20 -20.12
CA VAL A 688 14.87 11.39 -18.91
C VAL A 688 14.58 12.30 -17.73
N SER A 689 13.51 12.00 -17.00
CA SER A 689 13.22 12.67 -15.74
C SER A 689 13.94 11.97 -14.61
N HIS A 690 14.75 12.75 -13.88
CA HIS A 690 15.40 12.33 -12.64
C HIS A 690 14.62 12.78 -11.38
N VAL A 691 13.48 13.47 -11.56
CA VAL A 691 12.62 13.91 -10.44
C VAL A 691 11.99 12.68 -9.80
N HIS A 692 11.95 12.68 -8.47
CA HIS A 692 11.35 11.61 -7.68
C HIS A 692 9.84 11.57 -7.89
N TYR A 693 9.35 10.46 -8.42
CA TYR A 693 7.92 10.22 -8.61
C TYR A 693 7.50 8.85 -8.10
N SER A 694 6.21 8.70 -7.83
CA SER A 694 5.59 7.42 -7.50
C SER A 694 4.17 7.37 -8.08
N PHE A 695 3.38 6.34 -7.79
CA PHE A 695 2.02 6.22 -8.31
C PHE A 695 1.11 7.42 -7.95
N PRO A 696 1.14 7.95 -6.70
CA PRO A 696 0.49 9.22 -6.37
C PRO A 696 0.83 10.39 -7.29
N SER A 697 2.06 10.49 -7.81
CA SER A 697 2.47 11.56 -8.74
C SER A 697 1.79 11.44 -10.10
N ILE A 698 1.61 10.21 -10.58
CA ILE A 698 0.85 9.91 -11.80
C ILE A 698 -0.61 10.32 -11.58
N TYR A 699 -1.21 9.88 -10.47
CA TYR A 699 -2.59 10.23 -10.13
C TYR A 699 -2.81 11.72 -10.00
N LYS A 700 -1.96 12.43 -9.26
CA LYS A 700 -2.00 13.89 -9.16
C LYS A 700 -1.97 14.57 -10.53
N THR A 701 -1.13 14.08 -11.44
CA THR A 701 -1.04 14.62 -12.79
C THR A 701 -2.32 14.37 -13.59
N ILE A 702 -2.87 13.15 -13.50
CA ILE A 702 -4.14 12.78 -14.15
C ILE A 702 -5.30 13.62 -13.61
N GLU A 703 -5.41 13.79 -12.30
CA GLU A 703 -6.45 14.58 -11.64
C GLU A 703 -6.45 16.03 -12.12
N LEU A 704 -5.27 16.64 -12.23
CA LEU A 704 -5.10 17.99 -12.77
C LEU A 704 -5.53 18.07 -14.23
N ILE A 705 -5.15 17.09 -15.07
CA ILE A 705 -5.57 17.02 -16.48
C ILE A 705 -7.10 16.87 -16.58
N LEU A 706 -7.70 16.00 -15.77
CA LEU A 706 -9.15 15.72 -15.79
C LEU A 706 -9.98 16.80 -15.07
N GLY A 707 -9.34 17.66 -14.28
CA GLY A 707 -9.99 18.69 -13.49
C GLY A 707 -10.81 18.12 -12.34
N VAL A 708 -10.29 17.10 -11.66
CA VAL A 708 -10.87 16.52 -10.43
C VAL A 708 -9.95 16.77 -9.24
N PRO A 709 -10.48 16.96 -8.02
CA PRO A 709 -9.65 17.11 -6.83
C PRO A 709 -8.96 15.79 -6.45
N PRO A 710 -7.90 15.84 -5.62
CA PRO A 710 -7.32 14.63 -5.05
C PRO A 710 -8.35 13.85 -4.21
N ILE A 711 -8.13 12.54 -4.09
CA ILE A 711 -8.96 11.58 -3.38
C ILE A 711 -8.43 11.27 -1.97
N TYR A 712 -7.11 11.16 -1.78
CA TYR A 712 -6.46 10.80 -0.52
C TYR A 712 -5.25 11.69 -0.21
N HIS A 713 -4.67 11.49 0.97
CA HIS A 713 -3.53 12.24 1.46
C HIS A 713 -2.33 12.15 0.50
N TYR A 714 -2.07 10.97 -0.08
CA TYR A 714 -0.88 10.71 -0.88
C TYR A 714 -0.86 11.48 -2.21
N ASP A 715 -1.96 11.49 -2.96
CA ASP A 715 -2.11 12.23 -4.23
C ASP A 715 -2.36 13.73 -4.02
N GLU A 716 -3.02 14.12 -2.91
CA GLU A 716 -3.07 15.51 -2.47
C GLU A 716 -1.66 16.09 -2.32
N ASN A 717 -0.78 15.29 -1.70
CA ASN A 717 0.59 15.56 -1.36
C ASN A 717 1.53 14.79 -2.31
N ALA A 718 1.25 14.81 -3.61
CA ALA A 718 2.19 14.33 -4.63
C ALA A 718 2.62 15.48 -5.56
N PRO A 719 3.83 15.44 -6.13
CA PRO A 719 4.28 16.42 -7.10
C PRO A 719 3.69 16.10 -8.49
N PRO A 720 3.08 17.07 -9.20
CA PRO A 720 2.72 16.89 -10.60
C PRO A 720 3.96 16.71 -11.48
N MET A 721 3.86 15.93 -12.55
CA MET A 721 4.99 15.54 -13.39
C MET A 721 5.41 16.63 -14.41
N TYR A 722 5.50 17.89 -13.99
CA TYR A 722 5.63 19.04 -14.90
C TYR A 722 6.86 19.01 -15.80
N ASP A 723 7.99 18.49 -15.32
CA ASP A 723 9.24 18.44 -16.09
C ASP A 723 9.15 17.54 -17.32
N ALA A 724 8.23 16.56 -17.31
CA ALA A 724 8.00 15.63 -18.42
C ALA A 724 7.19 16.24 -19.58
N PHE A 725 6.49 17.36 -19.37
CA PHE A 725 5.57 17.94 -20.36
C PHE A 725 6.14 19.16 -21.09
N THR A 726 5.61 19.43 -22.28
CA THR A 726 5.87 20.61 -23.11
C THR A 726 4.57 21.19 -23.67
N ASN A 727 4.57 22.50 -23.97
CA ASN A 727 3.46 23.17 -24.68
C ASN A 727 3.62 23.16 -26.20
N GLU A 728 4.73 22.62 -26.70
CA GLU A 728 5.01 22.44 -28.12
C GLU A 728 4.78 20.98 -28.50
N PRO A 729 3.55 20.59 -28.91
CA PRO A 729 3.24 19.20 -29.16
C PRO A 729 3.96 18.66 -30.39
N ASP A 730 4.54 17.46 -30.27
CA ASP A 730 5.11 16.71 -31.39
C ASP A 730 4.19 15.54 -31.80
N PHE A 731 3.44 15.76 -32.87
CA PHE A 731 2.49 14.78 -33.41
C PHE A 731 3.14 13.64 -34.21
N THR A 732 4.47 13.53 -34.25
CA THR A 732 5.15 12.41 -34.92
C THR A 732 4.64 11.08 -34.36
N PRO A 733 4.10 10.19 -35.20
CA PRO A 733 3.58 8.91 -34.75
C PRO A 733 4.71 7.97 -34.32
N TYR A 734 4.34 6.97 -33.53
CA TYR A 734 5.21 5.88 -33.13
C TYR A 734 5.01 4.69 -34.08
N GLU A 735 6.13 4.08 -34.50
CA GLU A 735 6.15 2.83 -35.25
C GLU A 735 6.59 1.70 -34.32
N ALA A 736 5.80 0.64 -34.22
CA ALA A 736 6.09 -0.51 -33.38
C ALA A 736 7.19 -1.37 -34.00
N LEU A 737 8.04 -1.92 -33.15
CA LEU A 737 9.06 -2.90 -33.55
C LEU A 737 8.48 -4.31 -33.43
N GLU A 738 8.63 -5.09 -34.49
CA GLU A 738 8.33 -6.52 -34.46
C GLU A 738 9.14 -7.24 -33.38
N ARG A 739 8.49 -8.22 -32.72
CA ARG A 739 9.14 -9.03 -31.70
C ARG A 739 10.29 -9.84 -32.30
N ARG A 740 11.42 -9.86 -31.59
CA ARG A 740 12.61 -10.66 -31.95
C ARG A 740 12.51 -12.09 -31.43
N ILE A 741 11.73 -12.30 -30.36
CA ILE A 741 11.60 -13.58 -29.68
C ILE A 741 10.39 -14.35 -30.23
N PRO A 742 10.59 -15.59 -30.76
CA PRO A 742 9.47 -16.40 -31.24
C PRO A 742 8.68 -17.00 -30.06
N ASP A 743 7.47 -17.48 -30.35
CA ASP A 743 6.70 -18.27 -29.38
C ASP A 743 7.41 -19.58 -29.09
N ARG A 744 7.81 -19.76 -27.82
CA ARG A 744 8.41 -20.99 -27.31
C ARG A 744 7.56 -21.53 -26.18
N ILE A 745 7.50 -22.84 -26.10
CA ILE A 745 6.84 -23.57 -25.01
C ILE A 745 7.93 -24.27 -24.21
N ILE A 746 7.84 -24.22 -22.89
CA ILE A 746 8.71 -25.00 -22.00
C ILE A 746 8.47 -26.50 -22.30
N PRO A 747 9.52 -27.29 -22.59
CA PRO A 747 9.39 -28.71 -22.88
C PRO A 747 8.66 -29.50 -21.78
N LYS A 748 8.26 -30.73 -22.10
CA LYS A 748 7.64 -31.60 -21.09
C LYS A 748 8.62 -31.85 -19.95
N TYR A 749 8.09 -32.06 -18.75
CA TYR A 749 8.90 -32.19 -17.54
C TYR A 749 10.00 -33.25 -17.68
N GLU A 750 9.72 -34.36 -18.36
CA GLU A 750 10.65 -35.48 -18.58
C GLU A 750 11.86 -35.09 -19.43
N GLU A 751 11.67 -34.17 -20.37
CA GLU A 751 12.64 -33.68 -21.35
C GLU A 751 13.60 -32.63 -20.76
N LEU A 752 13.27 -32.08 -19.59
CA LEU A 752 14.08 -31.06 -18.92
C LEU A 752 15.38 -31.64 -18.32
N SER A 753 16.43 -30.82 -18.31
CA SER A 753 17.68 -31.09 -17.60
C SER A 753 17.43 -31.20 -16.08
N ALA A 754 18.38 -31.78 -15.34
CA ALA A 754 18.22 -31.96 -13.89
C ALA A 754 18.06 -30.62 -13.14
N GLU A 755 18.73 -29.56 -13.59
CA GLU A 755 18.64 -28.22 -13.02
C GLU A 755 17.29 -27.57 -13.37
N MET A 756 16.88 -27.62 -14.64
CA MET A 756 15.56 -27.12 -15.08
C MET A 756 14.40 -27.85 -14.40
N LYS A 757 14.52 -29.15 -14.13
CA LYS A 757 13.53 -29.92 -13.35
C LYS A 757 13.34 -29.37 -11.94
N ARG A 758 14.39 -28.85 -11.30
CA ARG A 758 14.28 -28.24 -9.96
C ARG A 758 13.49 -26.95 -10.01
N LEU A 759 13.79 -26.09 -10.96
CA LEU A 759 13.10 -24.82 -11.17
C LEU A 759 11.63 -25.04 -11.59
N ALA A 760 11.37 -25.98 -12.50
CA ALA A 760 10.03 -26.32 -12.97
C ALA A 760 9.13 -26.83 -11.83
N ARG A 761 9.67 -27.58 -10.87
CA ARG A 761 8.92 -27.98 -9.66
C ARG A 761 8.51 -26.80 -8.79
N LEU A 762 9.30 -25.73 -8.75
CA LEU A 762 8.92 -24.51 -8.03
C LEU A 762 7.78 -23.80 -8.77
N SER A 763 7.90 -23.64 -10.09
CA SER A 763 6.83 -23.04 -10.91
C SER A 763 5.52 -23.82 -10.85
N MET A 764 5.56 -25.16 -10.91
CA MET A 764 4.36 -25.99 -10.84
C MET A 764 3.62 -25.92 -9.49
N LYS A 765 4.24 -25.38 -8.44
CA LYS A 765 3.61 -25.14 -7.14
C LYS A 765 2.95 -23.77 -7.03
N MET A 766 3.19 -22.88 -7.99
CA MET A 766 2.59 -21.55 -8.04
C MET A 766 1.22 -21.66 -8.69
N ASP A 767 0.22 -21.02 -8.09
CA ASP A 767 -1.13 -20.95 -8.64
C ASP A 767 -1.26 -19.67 -9.47
N PHE A 768 -1.55 -19.84 -10.77
CA PHE A 768 -1.70 -18.77 -11.74
C PHE A 768 -3.15 -18.64 -12.24
N SER A 769 -4.10 -19.28 -11.56
CA SER A 769 -5.51 -19.30 -11.97
C SER A 769 -6.22 -17.97 -11.69
N GLU A 770 -5.77 -17.24 -10.67
CA GLU A 770 -6.28 -15.92 -10.26
C GLU A 770 -5.09 -14.99 -9.95
N PRO A 771 -5.28 -13.66 -9.97
CA PRO A 771 -4.28 -12.70 -9.48
C PRO A 771 -3.87 -13.03 -8.04
N ASP A 772 -2.64 -12.68 -7.67
CA ASP A 772 -2.13 -12.77 -6.30
C ASP A 772 -2.20 -14.16 -5.64
N SER A 773 -2.44 -15.23 -6.40
CA SER A 773 -2.61 -16.59 -5.85
C SER A 773 -1.29 -17.32 -5.59
N ILE A 774 -0.16 -16.70 -5.92
CA ILE A 774 1.18 -17.27 -5.70
C ILE A 774 1.60 -17.08 -4.25
N LYS A 775 1.56 -18.18 -3.49
CA LYS A 775 1.86 -18.21 -2.05
C LYS A 775 3.34 -18.35 -1.70
N ASN A 776 4.19 -18.67 -2.67
CA ASN A 776 5.64 -18.80 -2.47
C ASN A 776 6.32 -17.95 -3.51
N HIS A 777 6.88 -16.80 -3.11
CA HIS A 777 7.53 -15.80 -3.98
C HIS A 777 8.90 -16.28 -4.51
N HIS A 778 8.97 -17.50 -5.03
CA HIS A 778 10.14 -18.05 -5.71
C HIS A 778 10.23 -17.61 -7.18
N MET A 779 9.26 -16.84 -7.70
CA MET A 779 9.21 -16.46 -9.11
C MET A 779 10.50 -15.74 -9.54
N GLY A 780 10.92 -14.72 -8.79
CA GLY A 780 12.17 -14.00 -9.08
C GLY A 780 13.37 -14.95 -9.13
N TYR A 781 13.51 -15.84 -8.15
CA TYR A 781 14.58 -16.85 -8.11
C TYR A 781 14.53 -17.80 -9.33
N VAL A 782 13.34 -18.31 -9.65
CA VAL A 782 13.12 -19.20 -10.80
C VAL A 782 13.56 -18.53 -12.10
N LEU A 783 13.11 -17.30 -12.33
CA LEU A 783 13.42 -16.58 -13.56
C LEU A 783 14.92 -16.25 -13.65
N ARG A 784 15.55 -15.78 -12.58
CA ARG A 784 17.00 -15.49 -12.56
C ARG A 784 17.83 -16.72 -12.88
N GLU A 785 17.57 -17.85 -12.19
CA GLU A 785 18.31 -19.08 -12.42
C GLU A 785 18.04 -19.66 -13.81
N TYR A 786 16.81 -19.55 -14.32
CA TYR A 786 16.47 -19.95 -15.69
C TYR A 786 17.32 -19.20 -16.72
N PHE A 787 17.37 -17.86 -16.64
CA PHE A 787 18.16 -17.05 -17.57
C PHE A 787 19.67 -17.27 -17.39
N ARG A 788 20.14 -17.53 -16.16
CA ARG A 788 21.54 -17.91 -15.91
C ARG A 788 21.90 -19.21 -16.63
N LEU A 789 21.07 -20.25 -16.51
CA LEU A 789 21.29 -21.53 -17.18
C LEU A 789 21.26 -21.39 -18.71
N LYS A 790 20.30 -20.63 -19.25
CA LYS A 790 20.19 -20.39 -20.68
C LYS A 790 21.43 -19.68 -21.26
N ARG A 791 21.93 -18.64 -20.60
CA ARG A 791 23.19 -17.97 -21.00
C ARG A 791 24.39 -18.92 -20.99
N MET A 792 24.44 -19.84 -20.03
CA MET A 792 25.50 -20.86 -19.98
C MET A 792 25.38 -21.91 -21.09
N GLU A 793 24.17 -22.22 -21.56
CA GLU A 793 23.94 -23.10 -22.70
C GLU A 793 24.29 -22.41 -24.02
N GLU A 794 23.96 -21.13 -24.18
CA GLU A 794 24.30 -20.33 -25.37
C GLU A 794 25.81 -20.03 -25.50
N ALA A 795 26.55 -20.03 -24.37
CA ALA A 795 27.99 -19.83 -24.35
C ALA A 795 28.83 -21.10 -24.62
N LYS A 796 28.19 -22.28 -24.65
CA LYS A 796 28.81 -23.58 -24.96
C LYS A 796 28.64 -23.89 -26.44
#